data_AF-A0A3B4AYA0-F1
#
_entry.id   AF-A0A3B4AYA0-F1
#
_cell.length_a   1.000
_cell.length_b   1.000
_cell.length_c   1.000
_cell.angle_alpha   90.00
_cell.angle_beta   90.00
_cell.angle_gamma   90.00
#
_symmetry.space_group_name_H-M   'P 1'
#
loop_
_entity.id
_entity.type
_entity.pdbx_description
1 polymer ?
#
loop_
_entity_poly.entity_id
_entity_poly.type
_entity_poly.pdbx_seq_one_letter_code
_entity_poly.pdbx_strand_id
1 'polypeptide(L)'
;MTTTALGQSAPLPSNIEAGMGRSAAMLGLSASLGGAEMELQKMLIDERMKSENHRTNYQTLKAEHTLQDEFTRVQNELRRLLNDRQTQQERQQLLLAELRGELLDKTRELEDLKLQVMTPQRLELLRAQVQQEMEGPIRERFNKLEEEAERYRSEYNKLRYDFTLIKSQFDHQREEHFRTLEERRIIYEAEQISRLERDREDLVARYQGMDPLCDGKRVETLLREKAQLLTRLKGLETEVRELRAQRENSGQQAENVQRIQVRQISEAQAAIKSLEAERQSLRLQLDRIETELKSTLEQNSELTAKLHKAEREVNSLNCQIDSMKHSHKLELATVKLECARSKVEVEREREALQAQIDLQSDVEVLKAAVERHKEILVEKEREAVRRVQAAREEEFRKTAVLHEDLELENRLVTLEQQRALQDTASQAQKEEWEERIRSAQQAEESVRRELQNLSKLHQQSSQLDELERQKAEVTELKRQNQELSVQLGTLSQSESDLTETNQRLRETLDKAREELRAFRTEAERSQHRTLEERRVEWLEEKHKLQEREAELQQKYSQLKDKLQRAANAQKKRKMLTENRERKLQDRIQLLEAKITEVELEAEAAKQATNSEERARLSRQLKELQRRHNEFRQLLL
;
A
#
# COMPACT_ATOMS: atom_id res chain seq x y z
N MET A 1 25.57 -28.64 -60.62
CA MET A 1 25.26 -29.90 -61.32
C MET A 1 25.58 -29.69 -62.80
N THR A 2 26.58 -30.41 -63.32
CA THR A 2 26.44 -31.44 -64.40
C THR A 2 26.26 -30.81 -65.80
N THR A 3 27.30 -30.77 -66.65
CA THR A 3 27.63 -31.76 -67.73
C THR A 3 26.53 -31.85 -68.81
N THR A 4 26.75 -31.95 -70.13
CA THR A 4 27.77 -32.66 -70.94
C THR A 4 27.62 -32.13 -72.40
N ALA A 5 28.67 -31.69 -73.12
CA ALA A 5 29.48 -32.40 -74.14
C ALA A 5 28.77 -33.08 -75.33
N LEU A 6 29.32 -32.86 -76.55
CA LEU A 6 29.16 -33.60 -77.83
C LEU A 6 27.79 -33.46 -78.55
N GLY A 7 27.68 -33.46 -79.89
CA GLY A 7 28.67 -33.45 -80.98
C GLY A 7 28.10 -33.98 -82.32
N GLN A 8 28.71 -33.61 -83.48
CA GLN A 8 28.50 -34.18 -84.84
C GLN A 8 27.10 -33.86 -85.47
N SER A 9 26.83 -33.89 -86.80
CA SER A 9 27.57 -34.36 -87.99
C SER A 9 27.22 -33.55 -89.28
N ALA A 10 27.98 -33.77 -90.37
CA ALA A 10 27.77 -33.29 -91.75
C ALA A 10 26.56 -34.01 -92.46
N PRO A 11 26.20 -33.86 -93.77
CA PRO A 11 26.98 -33.33 -94.92
C PRO A 11 26.23 -32.51 -96.02
N LEU A 12 26.94 -32.29 -97.14
CA LEU A 12 26.52 -31.81 -98.47
C LEU A 12 25.30 -32.54 -99.07
N PRO A 13 24.55 -31.91 -99.99
CA PRO A 13 24.85 -32.02 -101.45
C PRO A 13 24.70 -30.66 -102.18
N SER A 14 25.14 -30.37 -103.40
CA SER A 14 26.07 -30.93 -104.41
C SER A 14 25.82 -30.10 -105.71
N ASN A 15 26.82 -30.02 -106.61
CA ASN A 15 26.65 -30.01 -108.08
C ASN A 15 26.03 -28.73 -108.74
N ILE A 16 26.47 -28.22 -109.90
CA ILE A 16 27.32 -28.67 -111.04
C ILE A 16 28.06 -27.38 -111.54
N GLU A 17 29.38 -27.34 -111.81
CA GLU A 17 30.08 -27.70 -113.08
C GLU A 17 29.47 -27.07 -114.36
N ALA A 18 30.13 -26.82 -115.49
CA ALA A 18 31.54 -26.70 -115.89
C ALA A 18 31.60 -25.52 -116.91
N GLY A 19 32.73 -24.87 -117.20
CA GLY A 19 33.76 -25.38 -118.10
C GLY A 19 33.32 -25.36 -119.57
N MET A 20 33.99 -24.56 -120.41
CA MET A 20 34.02 -24.79 -121.87
C MET A 20 35.35 -24.34 -122.48
N GLY A 21 35.90 -25.21 -123.34
CA GLY A 21 37.24 -25.09 -123.91
C GLY A 21 37.26 -24.60 -125.36
N ARG A 22 38.44 -24.75 -125.97
CA ARG A 22 38.84 -24.25 -127.30
C ARG A 22 38.24 -25.04 -128.48
N SER A 23 38.49 -24.49 -129.68
CA SER A 23 38.49 -25.12 -131.03
C SER A 23 37.21 -24.93 -131.85
N ALA A 24 37.24 -24.75 -133.18
CA ALA A 24 38.36 -24.42 -134.09
C ALA A 24 37.84 -23.86 -135.44
N ALA A 25 38.78 -23.27 -136.20
CA ALA A 25 38.81 -22.91 -137.63
C ALA A 25 37.67 -23.34 -138.59
N MET A 26 37.31 -22.43 -139.52
CA MET A 26 37.62 -22.54 -140.97
C MET A 26 37.05 -21.35 -141.78
N LEU A 27 37.84 -20.87 -142.78
CA LEU A 27 37.49 -20.25 -144.09
C LEU A 27 36.20 -19.38 -144.22
N GLY A 28 36.18 -18.22 -144.91
CA GLY A 28 37.21 -17.51 -145.67
C GLY A 28 36.57 -16.55 -146.70
N LEU A 29 37.24 -15.44 -147.00
CA LEU A 29 37.03 -14.53 -148.16
C LEU A 29 35.62 -13.96 -148.42
N SER A 30 35.39 -12.70 -148.07
CA SER A 30 35.03 -11.67 -149.08
C SER A 30 35.02 -10.22 -148.53
N ALA A 31 35.49 -9.31 -149.39
CA ALA A 31 35.23 -7.87 -149.48
C ALA A 31 34.78 -7.08 -148.23
N SER A 32 35.70 -6.24 -147.73
CA SER A 32 35.48 -4.82 -147.39
C SER A 32 34.02 -4.32 -147.24
N LEU A 33 33.47 -4.40 -146.02
CA LEU A 33 32.66 -3.33 -145.38
C LEU A 33 32.30 -3.63 -143.91
N GLY A 34 32.35 -4.90 -143.46
CA GLY A 34 31.82 -5.33 -142.15
C GLY A 34 32.65 -5.01 -140.89
N GLY A 35 33.83 -4.39 -141.00
CA GLY A 35 34.72 -4.16 -139.85
C GLY A 35 34.11 -3.22 -138.79
N ALA A 36 33.60 -2.07 -139.24
CA ALA A 36 32.95 -1.09 -138.37
C ALA A 36 31.62 -1.63 -137.79
N GLU A 37 30.90 -2.46 -138.55
CA GLU A 37 29.64 -3.07 -138.13
C GLU A 37 29.86 -4.11 -137.03
N MET A 38 30.89 -4.95 -137.17
CA MET A 38 31.26 -5.95 -136.17
C MET A 38 31.84 -5.32 -134.89
N GLU A 39 32.58 -4.21 -134.99
CA GLU A 39 33.01 -3.41 -133.84
C GLU A 39 31.83 -2.72 -133.15
N LEU A 40 30.87 -2.17 -133.90
CA LEU A 40 29.67 -1.55 -133.33
C LEU A 40 28.76 -2.58 -132.65
N GLN A 41 28.62 -3.77 -133.24
CA GLN A 41 27.89 -4.89 -132.67
C GLN A 41 28.57 -5.43 -131.40
N LYS A 42 29.91 -5.45 -131.36
CA LYS A 42 30.68 -5.73 -130.15
C LYS A 42 30.48 -4.66 -129.08
N MET A 43 30.54 -3.37 -129.42
CA MET A 43 30.26 -2.27 -128.48
C MET A 43 28.83 -2.34 -127.92
N LEU A 44 27.84 -2.73 -128.74
CA LEU A 44 26.46 -2.96 -128.29
C LEU A 44 26.33 -4.15 -127.34
N ILE A 45 27.10 -5.22 -127.55
CA ILE A 45 27.17 -6.35 -126.61
C ILE A 45 27.86 -5.91 -125.31
N ASP A 46 28.99 -5.21 -125.40
CA ASP A 46 29.74 -4.71 -124.25
C ASP A 46 28.91 -3.70 -123.43
N GLU A 47 28.14 -2.80 -124.06
CA GLU A 47 27.22 -1.89 -123.37
C GLU A 47 26.00 -2.62 -122.79
N ARG A 48 25.45 -3.64 -123.46
CA ARG A 48 24.41 -4.49 -122.85
C ARG A 48 24.94 -5.19 -121.61
N MET A 49 26.12 -5.82 -121.69
CA MET A 49 26.79 -6.45 -120.55
C MET A 49 27.08 -5.46 -119.43
N LYS A 50 27.53 -4.22 -119.73
CA LYS A 50 27.67 -3.17 -118.71
C LYS A 50 26.32 -2.80 -118.09
N SER A 51 25.28 -2.59 -118.88
CA SER A 51 23.94 -2.23 -118.38
C SER A 51 23.33 -3.34 -117.51
N GLU A 52 23.57 -4.59 -117.87
CA GLU A 52 23.14 -5.77 -117.12
C GLU A 52 23.96 -5.91 -115.83
N ASN A 53 25.28 -5.71 -115.88
CA ASN A 53 26.16 -5.63 -114.71
C ASN A 53 25.79 -4.46 -113.77
N HIS A 54 25.38 -3.31 -114.30
CA HIS A 54 24.90 -2.19 -113.48
C HIS A 54 23.55 -2.52 -112.83
N ARG A 55 22.66 -3.23 -113.54
CA ARG A 55 21.38 -3.71 -113.00
C ARG A 55 21.59 -4.76 -111.90
N THR A 56 22.46 -5.74 -112.11
CA THR A 56 22.78 -6.75 -111.08
C THR A 56 23.48 -6.10 -109.90
N ASN A 57 24.46 -5.23 -110.11
CA ASN A 57 25.11 -4.47 -109.02
C ASN A 57 24.12 -3.62 -108.22
N TYR A 58 23.14 -2.96 -108.86
CA TYR A 58 22.08 -2.23 -108.15
C TYR A 58 21.15 -3.17 -107.37
N GLN A 59 20.83 -4.34 -107.91
CA GLN A 59 20.04 -5.36 -107.21
C GLN A 59 20.80 -5.94 -106.00
N THR A 60 22.10 -6.21 -106.14
CA THR A 60 22.97 -6.65 -105.04
C THR A 60 23.10 -5.58 -103.97
N LEU A 61 23.41 -4.32 -104.33
CA LEU A 61 23.51 -3.22 -103.38
C LEU A 61 22.18 -2.95 -102.67
N LYS A 62 21.04 -3.10 -103.36
CA LYS A 62 19.72 -3.03 -102.74
C LYS A 62 19.51 -4.17 -101.73
N ALA A 63 19.93 -5.40 -102.06
CA ALA A 63 19.87 -6.55 -101.16
C ALA A 63 20.78 -6.36 -99.92
N GLU A 64 21.99 -5.82 -100.12
CA GLU A 64 22.92 -5.46 -99.04
C GLU A 64 22.33 -4.38 -98.13
N HIS A 65 21.71 -3.33 -98.68
CA HIS A 65 21.00 -2.33 -97.87
C HIS A 65 19.81 -2.93 -97.10
N THR A 66 19.01 -3.83 -97.68
CA THR A 66 17.94 -4.51 -96.92
C THR A 66 18.50 -5.38 -95.79
N LEU A 67 19.62 -6.08 -96.02
CA LEU A 67 20.32 -6.84 -94.97
C LEU A 67 20.90 -5.92 -93.89
N GLN A 68 21.33 -4.72 -94.24
CA GLN A 68 21.83 -3.72 -93.29
C GLN A 68 20.70 -3.10 -92.44
N ASP A 69 19.54 -2.86 -93.03
CA ASP A 69 18.31 -2.49 -92.30
C ASP A 69 17.86 -3.61 -91.36
N GLU A 70 17.90 -4.87 -91.79
CA GLU A 70 17.59 -6.03 -90.95
C GLU A 70 18.61 -6.20 -89.81
N PHE A 71 19.90 -6.06 -90.09
CA PHE A 71 20.96 -6.11 -89.08
C PHE A 71 20.79 -5.01 -88.02
N THR A 72 20.47 -3.78 -88.42
CA THR A 72 20.23 -2.67 -87.48
C THR A 72 18.95 -2.87 -86.67
N ARG A 73 17.88 -3.46 -87.24
CA ARG A 73 16.68 -3.86 -86.49
C ARG A 73 17.01 -4.90 -85.42
N VAL A 74 17.65 -6.01 -85.79
CA VAL A 74 18.05 -7.07 -84.85
C VAL A 74 19.00 -6.55 -83.77
N GLN A 75 19.94 -5.66 -84.13
CA GLN A 75 20.82 -5.02 -83.15
C GLN A 75 20.06 -4.13 -82.15
N ASN A 76 19.03 -3.41 -82.60
CA ASN A 76 18.18 -2.59 -81.74
C ASN A 76 17.25 -3.43 -80.86
N GLU A 77 16.72 -4.55 -81.37
CA GLU A 77 15.95 -5.52 -80.60
C GLU A 77 16.81 -6.19 -79.52
N LEU A 78 18.04 -6.60 -79.85
CA LEU A 78 19.00 -7.14 -78.87
C LEU A 78 19.32 -6.12 -77.77
N ARG A 79 19.51 -4.84 -78.12
CA ARG A 79 19.69 -3.75 -77.12
C ARG A 79 18.47 -3.58 -76.22
N ARG A 80 17.25 -3.64 -76.76
CA ARG A 80 16.01 -3.60 -75.96
C ARG A 80 15.94 -4.78 -75.00
N LEU A 81 16.11 -6.01 -75.49
CA LEU A 81 16.08 -7.22 -74.67
C LEU A 81 17.14 -7.24 -73.57
N LEU A 82 18.35 -6.72 -73.84
CA LEU A 82 19.39 -6.56 -72.82
C LEU A 82 18.99 -5.54 -71.74
N ASN A 83 18.41 -4.42 -72.13
CA ASN A 83 17.91 -3.41 -71.20
C ASN A 83 16.72 -3.93 -70.37
N ASP A 84 15.77 -4.62 -71.00
CA ASP A 84 14.63 -5.24 -70.33
C ASP A 84 15.10 -6.30 -69.31
N ARG A 85 16.07 -7.15 -69.69
CA ARG A 85 16.70 -8.10 -68.76
C ARG A 85 17.38 -7.39 -67.59
N GLN A 86 18.08 -6.28 -67.84
CA GLN A 86 18.72 -5.49 -66.80
C GLN A 86 17.71 -4.87 -65.83
N THR A 87 16.65 -4.21 -66.33
CA THR A 87 15.60 -3.64 -65.46
C THR A 87 14.84 -4.72 -64.67
N GLN A 88 14.62 -5.91 -65.23
CA GLN A 88 14.07 -7.06 -64.49
C GLN A 88 15.02 -7.52 -63.38
N GLN A 89 16.32 -7.58 -63.64
CA GLN A 89 17.34 -7.93 -62.65
C GLN A 89 17.42 -6.90 -61.52
N GLU A 90 17.34 -5.61 -61.84
CA GLU A 90 17.29 -4.51 -60.84
C GLU A 90 16.02 -4.59 -59.98
N ARG A 91 14.84 -4.84 -60.57
CA ARG A 91 13.58 -5.06 -59.83
C ARG A 91 13.66 -6.27 -58.89
N GLN A 92 14.26 -7.38 -59.33
CA GLN A 92 14.47 -8.55 -58.47
C GLN A 92 15.45 -8.26 -57.32
N GLN A 93 16.49 -7.45 -57.54
CA GLN A 93 17.42 -7.03 -56.49
C GLN A 93 16.76 -6.13 -55.45
N LEU A 94 15.89 -5.20 -55.87
CA LEU A 94 15.10 -4.35 -54.97
C LEU A 94 14.16 -5.20 -54.09
N LEU A 95 13.37 -6.10 -54.70
CA LEU A 95 12.48 -7.00 -53.96
C LEU A 95 13.25 -7.89 -52.95
N LEU A 96 14.44 -8.38 -53.32
CA LEU A 96 15.30 -9.13 -52.41
C LEU A 96 15.87 -8.27 -51.27
N ALA A 97 16.04 -6.96 -51.47
CA ALA A 97 16.46 -6.04 -50.41
C ALA A 97 15.29 -5.71 -49.46
N GLU A 98 14.10 -5.46 -50.00
CA GLU A 98 12.85 -5.24 -49.25
C GLU A 98 12.55 -6.43 -48.33
N LEU A 99 12.50 -7.65 -48.89
CA LEU A 99 12.26 -8.88 -48.12
C LEU A 99 13.32 -9.13 -47.02
N ARG A 100 14.57 -8.71 -47.24
CA ARG A 100 15.62 -8.77 -46.20
C ARG A 100 15.43 -7.73 -45.10
N GLY A 101 14.94 -6.54 -45.44
CA GLY A 101 14.55 -5.50 -44.50
C GLY A 101 13.40 -5.95 -43.60
N GLU A 102 12.32 -6.43 -44.21
CA GLU A 102 11.15 -6.97 -43.48
C GLU A 102 11.54 -8.10 -42.52
N LEU A 103 12.43 -9.01 -42.93
CA LEU A 103 12.89 -10.12 -42.09
C LEU A 103 13.71 -9.62 -40.89
N LEU A 104 14.55 -8.59 -41.08
CA LEU A 104 15.28 -7.94 -39.98
C LEU A 104 14.33 -7.23 -39.01
N ASP A 105 13.35 -6.49 -39.51
CA ASP A 105 12.38 -5.77 -38.67
C ASP A 105 11.48 -6.74 -37.90
N LYS A 106 11.03 -7.84 -38.52
CA LYS A 106 10.32 -8.93 -37.82
C LYS A 106 11.18 -9.65 -36.79
N THR A 107 12.50 -9.72 -37.00
CA THR A 107 13.43 -10.26 -36.00
C THR A 107 13.55 -9.33 -34.79
N ARG A 108 13.65 -8.01 -35.02
CA ARG A 108 13.65 -6.98 -33.97
C ARG A 108 12.35 -6.99 -33.16
N GLU A 109 11.20 -7.00 -33.83
CA GLU A 109 9.89 -7.11 -33.17
C GLU A 109 9.80 -8.37 -32.28
N LEU A 110 10.35 -9.50 -32.73
CA LEU A 110 10.40 -10.74 -31.93
C LEU A 110 11.36 -10.65 -30.73
N GLU A 111 12.43 -9.88 -30.82
CA GLU A 111 13.35 -9.61 -29.70
C GLU A 111 12.71 -8.66 -28.67
N ASP A 112 12.07 -7.59 -29.13
CA ASP A 112 11.31 -6.66 -28.27
C ASP A 112 10.15 -7.37 -27.54
N LEU A 113 9.41 -8.23 -28.24
CA LEU A 113 8.35 -9.05 -27.61
C LEU A 113 8.90 -10.02 -26.56
N LYS A 114 10.08 -10.63 -26.78
CA LYS A 114 10.73 -11.48 -25.78
C LYS A 114 11.17 -10.71 -24.54
N LEU A 115 11.48 -9.41 -24.67
CA LEU A 115 11.81 -8.53 -23.53
C LEU A 115 10.57 -8.06 -22.77
N GLN A 116 9.42 -7.94 -23.44
CA GLN A 116 8.14 -7.58 -22.82
C GLN A 116 7.46 -8.75 -22.09
N VAL A 117 7.60 -9.98 -22.59
CA VAL A 117 7.04 -11.18 -21.94
C VAL A 117 7.68 -11.40 -20.57
N MET A 118 6.85 -11.67 -19.54
CA MET A 118 7.35 -11.94 -18.19
C MET A 118 8.29 -13.14 -18.16
N THR A 119 9.53 -12.89 -17.77
CA THR A 119 10.54 -13.94 -17.60
C THR A 119 10.26 -14.75 -16.33
N PRO A 120 10.57 -16.07 -16.32
CA PRO A 120 10.37 -16.91 -15.14
C PRO A 120 11.04 -16.35 -13.88
N GLN A 121 12.25 -15.81 -13.98
CA GLN A 121 12.98 -15.24 -12.84
C GLN A 121 12.28 -14.01 -12.26
N ARG A 122 11.69 -13.16 -13.11
CA ARG A 122 10.94 -11.98 -12.66
C ARG A 122 9.62 -12.38 -12.00
N LEU A 123 9.00 -13.46 -12.48
CA LEU A 123 7.79 -14.03 -11.88
C LEU A 123 8.07 -14.75 -10.54
N GLU A 124 9.23 -15.38 -10.39
CA GLU A 124 9.72 -15.92 -9.11
C GLU A 124 10.03 -14.82 -8.10
N LEU A 125 10.70 -13.74 -8.52
CA LEU A 125 10.90 -12.54 -7.69
C LEU A 125 9.56 -11.94 -7.24
N LEU A 126 8.58 -11.82 -8.15
CA LEU A 126 7.27 -11.29 -7.82
C LEU A 126 6.52 -12.19 -6.83
N ARG A 127 6.60 -13.53 -6.99
CA ARG A 127 6.06 -14.49 -6.02
C ARG A 127 6.72 -14.35 -4.65
N ALA A 128 8.04 -14.21 -4.60
CA ALA A 128 8.78 -14.02 -3.35
C ALA A 128 8.42 -12.70 -2.66
N GLN A 129 8.24 -11.61 -3.43
CA GLN A 129 7.78 -10.32 -2.92
C GLN A 129 6.36 -10.40 -2.35
N VAL A 130 5.39 -10.94 -3.13
CA VAL A 130 4.01 -11.14 -2.65
C VAL A 130 3.97 -12.03 -1.41
N GLN A 131 4.78 -13.11 -1.37
CA GLN A 131 4.87 -13.98 -0.21
C GLN A 131 5.46 -13.24 1.01
N GLN A 132 6.48 -12.40 0.83
CA GLN A 132 7.06 -11.59 1.90
C GLN A 132 6.10 -10.50 2.40
N GLU A 133 5.37 -9.83 1.51
CA GLU A 133 4.35 -8.82 1.84
C GLU A 133 3.15 -9.41 2.59
N MET A 134 2.80 -10.67 2.31
CA MET A 134 1.74 -11.37 3.03
C MET A 134 2.21 -11.97 4.36
N GLU A 135 3.39 -12.59 4.41
CA GLU A 135 3.90 -13.25 5.63
C GLU A 135 4.48 -12.28 6.66
N GLY A 136 5.09 -11.17 6.22
CA GLY A 136 5.71 -10.18 7.11
C GLY A 136 4.75 -9.59 8.15
N PRO A 137 3.63 -8.98 7.75
CA PRO A 137 2.63 -8.42 8.68
C PRO A 137 2.02 -9.47 9.61
N ILE A 138 1.88 -10.71 9.14
CA ILE A 138 1.38 -11.83 9.96
C ILE A 138 2.41 -12.18 11.05
N ARG A 139 3.69 -12.33 10.69
CA ARG A 139 4.77 -12.59 11.66
C ARG A 139 4.91 -11.45 12.67
N GLU A 140 4.86 -10.19 12.24
CA GLU A 140 4.87 -9.04 13.16
C GLU A 140 3.67 -9.05 14.12
N ARG A 141 2.48 -9.41 13.65
CA ARG A 141 1.29 -9.51 14.50
C ARG A 141 1.42 -10.64 15.51
N PHE A 142 1.98 -11.78 15.14
CA PHE A 142 2.29 -12.87 16.09
C PHE A 142 3.31 -12.43 17.13
N ASN A 143 4.43 -11.81 16.73
CA ASN A 143 5.45 -11.32 17.67
C ASN A 143 4.86 -10.31 18.67
N LYS A 144 4.01 -9.36 18.22
CA LYS A 144 3.33 -8.39 19.09
C LYS A 144 2.40 -9.08 20.10
N LEU A 145 1.65 -10.11 19.68
CA LEU A 145 0.79 -10.90 20.57
C LEU A 145 1.60 -11.76 21.57
N GLU A 146 2.76 -12.28 21.17
CA GLU A 146 3.67 -12.99 22.06
C GLU A 146 4.29 -12.04 23.11
N GLU A 147 4.76 -10.86 22.70
CA GLU A 147 5.23 -9.82 23.62
C GLU A 147 4.14 -9.39 24.62
N GLU A 148 2.90 -9.18 24.16
CA GLU A 148 1.77 -8.87 25.04
C GLU A 148 1.50 -10.02 26.04
N ALA A 149 1.51 -11.27 25.59
CA ALA A 149 1.34 -12.43 26.46
C ALA A 149 2.48 -12.55 27.50
N GLU A 150 3.73 -12.23 27.13
CA GLU A 150 4.86 -12.19 28.07
C GLU A 150 4.76 -11.03 29.06
N ARG A 151 4.32 -9.84 28.63
CA ARG A 151 4.05 -8.70 29.52
C ARG A 151 2.98 -9.09 30.55
N TYR A 152 1.84 -9.63 30.13
CA TYR A 152 0.79 -10.09 31.04
C TYR A 152 1.26 -11.20 32.00
N ARG A 153 2.08 -12.16 31.55
CA ARG A 153 2.71 -13.16 32.44
C ARG A 153 3.62 -12.49 33.48
N SER A 154 4.40 -11.48 33.08
CA SER A 154 5.29 -10.75 33.99
C SER A 154 4.52 -9.94 35.03
N GLU A 155 3.42 -9.29 34.63
CA GLU A 155 2.54 -8.51 35.50
C GLU A 155 1.77 -9.40 36.47
N TYR A 156 1.21 -10.52 35.98
CA TYR A 156 0.59 -11.53 36.82
C TYR A 156 1.57 -12.09 37.86
N ASN A 157 2.82 -12.37 37.48
CA ASN A 157 3.85 -12.82 38.41
C ASN A 157 4.15 -11.76 39.48
N LYS A 158 4.35 -10.49 39.10
CA LYS A 158 4.52 -9.37 40.06
C LYS A 158 3.35 -9.28 41.02
N LEU A 159 2.12 -9.20 40.50
CA LEU A 159 0.90 -9.10 41.30
C LEU A 159 0.73 -10.30 42.25
N ARG A 160 1.13 -11.50 41.84
CA ARG A 160 1.14 -12.69 42.70
C ARG A 160 2.17 -12.59 43.84
N TYR A 161 3.35 -12.03 43.59
CA TYR A 161 4.33 -11.75 44.63
C TYR A 161 3.83 -10.67 45.59
N ASP A 162 3.31 -9.56 45.07
CA ASP A 162 2.75 -8.45 45.86
C ASP A 162 1.57 -8.92 46.72
N PHE A 163 0.65 -9.71 46.17
CA PHE A 163 -0.43 -10.34 46.92
C PHE A 163 0.08 -11.23 48.05
N THR A 164 1.14 -12.02 47.80
CA THR A 164 1.74 -12.89 48.82
C THR A 164 2.39 -12.08 49.94
N LEU A 165 3.05 -10.96 49.60
CA LEU A 165 3.68 -10.03 50.54
C LEU A 165 2.64 -9.27 51.38
N ILE A 166 1.60 -8.73 50.75
CA ILE A 166 0.51 -8.04 51.45
C ILE A 166 -0.23 -9.01 52.37
N LYS A 167 -0.45 -10.26 51.93
CA LYS A 167 -1.07 -11.29 52.77
C LYS A 167 -0.24 -11.62 54.00
N SER A 168 1.08 -11.80 53.87
CA SER A 168 1.94 -12.08 55.03
C SER A 168 2.05 -10.88 55.98
N GLN A 169 2.08 -9.65 55.45
CA GLN A 169 1.99 -8.43 56.26
C GLN A 169 0.66 -8.33 57.03
N PHE A 170 -0.47 -8.65 56.38
CA PHE A 170 -1.79 -8.66 57.02
C PHE A 170 -1.89 -9.73 58.12
N ASP A 171 -1.46 -10.96 57.84
CA ASP A 171 -1.45 -12.04 58.84
C ASP A 171 -0.54 -11.68 60.03
N HIS A 172 0.63 -11.07 59.79
CA HIS A 172 1.53 -10.57 60.83
C HIS A 172 0.89 -9.46 61.69
N GLN A 173 0.31 -8.43 61.09
CA GLN A 173 -0.41 -7.37 61.82
C GLN A 173 -1.57 -7.93 62.65
N ARG A 174 -2.31 -8.92 62.11
CA ARG A 174 -3.39 -9.59 62.83
C ARG A 174 -2.87 -10.33 64.07
N GLU A 175 -1.72 -11.00 63.97
CA GLU A 175 -1.06 -11.63 65.11
C GLU A 175 -0.55 -10.61 66.14
N GLU A 176 0.06 -9.50 65.72
CA GLU A 176 0.52 -8.45 66.64
C GLU A 176 -0.63 -7.80 67.40
N HIS A 177 -1.74 -7.52 66.71
CA HIS A 177 -2.96 -7.03 67.35
C HIS A 177 -3.54 -8.04 68.34
N PHE A 178 -3.55 -9.33 68.00
CA PHE A 178 -3.99 -10.39 68.91
C PHE A 178 -3.11 -10.46 70.17
N ARG A 179 -1.77 -10.45 70.01
CA ARG A 179 -0.82 -10.43 71.15
C ARG A 179 -1.02 -9.19 72.03
N THR A 180 -1.14 -8.00 71.41
CA THR A 180 -1.38 -6.73 72.13
C THR A 180 -2.68 -6.77 72.94
N LEU A 181 -3.74 -7.41 72.41
CA LEU A 181 -5.02 -7.56 73.13
C LEU A 181 -4.89 -8.52 74.31
N GLU A 182 -4.21 -9.66 74.15
CA GLU A 182 -4.03 -10.63 75.22
C GLU A 182 -3.10 -10.10 76.33
N GLU A 183 -2.02 -9.39 75.97
CA GLU A 183 -1.16 -8.67 76.93
C GLU A 183 -1.95 -7.66 77.76
N ARG A 184 -2.78 -6.82 77.11
CA ARG A 184 -3.65 -5.87 77.82
C ARG A 184 -4.65 -6.57 78.71
N ARG A 185 -5.24 -7.68 78.24
CA ARG A 185 -6.16 -8.50 79.02
C ARG A 185 -5.50 -9.03 80.29
N ILE A 186 -4.30 -9.61 80.20
CA ILE A 186 -3.53 -10.09 81.34
C ILE A 186 -3.21 -8.94 82.32
N ILE A 187 -2.83 -7.76 81.81
CA ILE A 187 -2.58 -6.57 82.63
C ILE A 187 -3.86 -6.15 83.38
N TYR A 188 -5.01 -6.10 82.70
CA TYR A 188 -6.28 -5.74 83.35
C TYR A 188 -6.73 -6.78 84.38
N GLU A 189 -6.61 -8.08 84.08
CA GLU A 189 -6.93 -9.16 85.02
C GLU A 189 -6.03 -9.08 86.28
N ALA A 190 -4.72 -8.87 86.10
CA ALA A 190 -3.77 -8.67 87.21
C ALA A 190 -4.04 -7.39 88.01
N GLU A 191 -4.26 -6.25 87.34
CA GLU A 191 -4.62 -5.00 87.99
C GLU A 191 -5.92 -5.11 88.78
N GLN A 192 -6.94 -5.81 88.25
CA GLN A 192 -8.21 -6.00 88.91
C GLN A 192 -8.06 -6.86 90.18
N ILE A 193 -7.27 -7.93 90.12
CA ILE A 193 -6.91 -8.74 91.30
C ILE A 193 -6.19 -7.87 92.34
N SER A 194 -5.13 -7.15 91.96
CA SER A 194 -4.37 -6.31 92.90
C SER A 194 -5.15 -5.10 93.42
N ARG A 195 -6.20 -4.62 92.71
CA ARG A 195 -7.14 -3.63 93.23
C ARG A 195 -8.08 -4.24 94.27
N LEU A 196 -8.64 -5.42 94.02
CA LEU A 196 -9.50 -6.14 94.96
C LEU A 196 -8.74 -6.56 96.24
N GLU A 197 -7.47 -6.96 96.12
CA GLU A 197 -6.59 -7.23 97.27
C GLU A 197 -6.35 -5.98 98.10
N ARG A 198 -6.07 -4.84 97.45
CA ARG A 198 -5.94 -3.54 98.13
C ARG A 198 -7.25 -3.07 98.76
N ASP A 199 -8.39 -3.19 98.09
CA ASP A 199 -9.69 -2.82 98.67
C ASP A 199 -10.02 -3.68 99.90
N ARG A 200 -9.67 -4.98 99.88
CA ARG A 200 -9.77 -5.88 101.04
C ARG A 200 -8.86 -5.42 102.19
N GLU A 201 -7.61 -5.06 101.90
CA GLU A 201 -6.65 -4.57 102.89
C GLU A 201 -7.05 -3.22 103.47
N ASP A 202 -7.55 -2.30 102.63
CA ASP A 202 -8.12 -1.01 103.02
C ASP A 202 -9.36 -1.18 103.91
N LEU A 203 -10.24 -2.13 103.60
CA LEU A 203 -11.39 -2.48 104.45
C LEU A 203 -10.93 -2.97 105.83
N VAL A 204 -9.94 -3.86 105.88
CA VAL A 204 -9.34 -4.35 107.14
C VAL A 204 -8.68 -3.21 107.92
N ALA A 205 -7.91 -2.35 107.25
CA ALA A 205 -7.23 -1.21 107.87
C ALA A 205 -8.22 -0.14 108.38
N ARG A 206 -9.30 0.14 107.65
CA ARG A 206 -10.37 1.07 108.07
C ARG A 206 -11.14 0.56 109.29
N TYR A 207 -11.34 -0.76 109.41
CA TYR A 207 -11.88 -1.37 110.63
C TYR A 207 -10.93 -1.26 111.84
N GLN A 208 -9.62 -1.19 111.62
CA GLN A 208 -8.60 -1.13 112.69
C GLN A 208 -8.18 0.30 113.06
N GLY A 209 -8.38 1.28 112.18
CA GLY A 209 -7.82 2.64 112.29
C GLY A 209 -8.80 3.75 112.72
N MET A 210 -9.95 3.43 113.32
CA MET A 210 -10.92 4.44 113.75
C MET A 210 -10.57 5.06 115.11
N ASP A 211 -9.72 6.11 115.09
CA ASP A 211 -9.49 7.01 116.23
C ASP A 211 -10.14 8.41 115.97
N PRO A 212 -11.16 8.84 116.73
CA PRO A 212 -11.93 10.07 116.46
C PRO A 212 -11.19 11.41 116.68
N LEU A 213 -9.95 11.42 117.17
CA LEU A 213 -9.28 12.65 117.62
C LEU A 213 -8.30 13.30 116.62
N CYS A 214 -8.01 12.64 115.49
CA CYS A 214 -7.09 13.17 114.46
C CYS A 214 -7.72 14.18 113.48
N ASP A 215 -9.02 14.46 113.57
CA ASP A 215 -9.76 15.10 112.47
C ASP A 215 -9.41 16.56 112.18
N GLY A 216 -9.02 17.38 113.17
CA GLY A 216 -8.77 18.81 112.94
C GLY A 216 -7.64 19.09 111.92
N LYS A 217 -6.47 18.46 112.11
CA LYS A 217 -5.32 18.62 111.19
C LYS A 217 -5.57 17.94 109.84
N ARG A 218 -6.31 16.82 109.85
CA ARG A 218 -6.74 16.10 108.65
C ARG A 218 -7.68 16.94 107.79
N VAL A 219 -8.64 17.64 108.40
CA VAL A 219 -9.54 18.58 107.69
C VAL A 219 -8.74 19.73 107.07
N GLU A 220 -7.72 20.25 107.75
CA GLU A 220 -6.87 21.33 107.22
C GLU A 220 -5.98 20.91 106.03
N THR A 221 -5.45 19.68 106.00
CA THR A 221 -4.73 19.16 104.82
C THR A 221 -5.70 18.89 103.69
N LEU A 222 -6.84 18.25 103.97
CA LEU A 222 -7.91 18.00 103.00
C LEU A 222 -8.47 19.28 102.38
N LEU A 223 -8.53 20.41 103.11
CA LEU A 223 -8.95 21.70 102.56
C LEU A 223 -7.92 22.30 101.58
N ARG A 224 -6.62 22.15 101.85
CA ARG A 224 -5.54 22.57 100.94
C ARG A 224 -5.50 21.69 99.68
N GLU A 225 -5.62 20.38 99.87
CA GLU A 225 -5.73 19.39 98.78
C GLU A 225 -6.98 19.66 97.93
N LYS A 226 -8.14 19.91 98.55
CA LYS A 226 -9.38 20.31 97.85
C LYS A 226 -9.17 21.55 96.98
N ALA A 227 -8.44 22.56 97.45
CA ALA A 227 -8.15 23.75 96.66
C ALA A 227 -7.25 23.43 95.43
N GLN A 228 -6.22 22.59 95.60
CA GLN A 228 -5.36 22.14 94.51
C GLN A 228 -6.08 21.21 93.52
N LEU A 229 -6.99 20.37 94.00
CA LEU A 229 -7.85 19.54 93.17
C LEU A 229 -8.85 20.39 92.38
N LEU A 230 -9.39 21.46 92.95
CA LEU A 230 -10.28 22.39 92.26
C LEU A 230 -9.58 23.18 91.14
N THR A 231 -8.32 23.58 91.31
CA THR A 231 -7.55 24.22 90.22
C THR A 231 -7.20 23.20 89.13
N ARG A 232 -6.81 21.99 89.51
CA ARG A 232 -6.56 20.90 88.54
C ARG A 232 -7.83 20.47 87.79
N LEU A 233 -8.97 20.42 88.46
CA LEU A 233 -10.28 20.16 87.83
C LEU A 233 -10.58 21.20 86.75
N LYS A 234 -10.40 22.49 87.04
CA LYS A 234 -10.60 23.57 86.06
C LYS A 234 -9.70 23.45 84.83
N GLY A 235 -8.43 23.04 85.02
CA GLY A 235 -7.50 22.76 83.92
C GLY A 235 -7.95 21.58 83.06
N LEU A 236 -8.33 20.47 83.70
CA LEU A 236 -8.90 19.31 83.01
C LEU A 236 -10.22 19.64 82.29
N GLU A 237 -11.05 20.53 82.85
CA GLU A 237 -12.25 21.01 82.15
C GLU A 237 -11.91 21.83 80.90
N THR A 238 -10.86 22.68 80.91
CA THR A 238 -10.42 23.40 79.71
C THR A 238 -9.87 22.44 78.66
N GLU A 239 -9.01 21.49 79.05
CA GLU A 239 -8.52 20.43 78.18
C GLU A 239 -9.68 19.61 77.56
N VAL A 240 -10.70 19.26 78.35
CA VAL A 240 -11.90 18.55 77.85
C VAL A 240 -12.72 19.41 76.87
N ARG A 241 -12.80 20.73 77.05
CA ARG A 241 -13.46 21.63 76.08
C ARG A 241 -12.65 21.71 74.78
N GLU A 242 -11.33 21.82 74.87
CA GLU A 242 -10.43 21.86 73.71
C GLU A 242 -10.44 20.55 72.92
N LEU A 243 -10.37 19.39 73.60
CA LEU A 243 -10.47 18.07 72.98
C LEU A 243 -11.84 17.85 72.30
N ARG A 244 -12.93 18.39 72.87
CA ARG A 244 -14.26 18.38 72.21
C ARG A 244 -14.26 19.24 70.95
N ALA A 245 -13.73 20.46 70.99
CA ALA A 245 -13.62 21.31 69.81
C ALA A 245 -12.72 20.69 68.72
N GLN A 246 -11.61 20.06 69.09
CA GLN A 246 -10.75 19.32 68.16
C GLN A 246 -11.47 18.11 67.53
N ARG A 247 -12.27 17.38 68.32
CA ARG A 247 -13.10 16.27 67.83
C ARG A 247 -14.23 16.73 66.90
N GLU A 248 -14.86 17.86 67.21
CA GLU A 248 -15.88 18.46 66.34
C GLU A 248 -15.27 18.94 65.02
N ASN A 249 -14.10 19.59 65.06
CA ASN A 249 -13.37 20.00 63.85
C ASN A 249 -12.94 18.80 63.00
N SER A 250 -12.41 17.72 63.59
CA SER A 250 -12.04 16.51 62.82
C SER A 250 -13.26 15.75 62.29
N GLY A 251 -14.38 15.77 63.02
CA GLY A 251 -15.67 15.29 62.54
C GLY A 251 -16.17 16.06 61.31
N GLN A 252 -16.13 17.40 61.35
CA GLN A 252 -16.47 18.25 60.21
C GLN A 252 -15.53 18.04 59.01
N GLN A 253 -14.23 17.84 59.24
CA GLN A 253 -13.29 17.50 58.18
C GLN A 253 -13.62 16.14 57.55
N ALA A 254 -13.92 15.11 58.34
CA ALA A 254 -14.31 13.80 57.85
C ALA A 254 -15.62 13.86 57.05
N GLU A 255 -16.64 14.59 57.53
CA GLU A 255 -17.88 14.82 56.78
C GLU A 255 -17.64 15.55 55.45
N ASN A 256 -16.78 16.58 55.43
CA ASN A 256 -16.47 17.32 54.21
C ASN A 256 -15.77 16.42 53.17
N VAL A 257 -14.80 15.60 53.60
CA VAL A 257 -14.14 14.61 52.73
C VAL A 257 -15.16 13.59 52.21
N GLN A 258 -16.05 13.08 53.08
CA GLN A 258 -17.09 12.13 52.69
C GLN A 258 -18.07 12.75 51.67
N ARG A 259 -18.49 14.00 51.85
CA ARG A 259 -19.35 14.72 50.89
C ARG A 259 -18.67 14.90 49.53
N ILE A 260 -17.37 15.22 49.52
CA ILE A 260 -16.59 15.33 48.27
C ILE A 260 -16.48 13.95 47.58
N GLN A 261 -16.18 12.89 48.32
CA GLN A 261 -16.10 11.52 47.77
C GLN A 261 -17.46 11.06 47.20
N VAL A 262 -18.57 11.27 47.91
CA VAL A 262 -19.92 10.93 47.42
C VAL A 262 -20.24 11.71 46.14
N ARG A 263 -19.88 13.00 46.09
CA ARG A 263 -20.05 13.81 44.88
C ARG A 263 -19.22 13.27 43.71
N GLN A 264 -17.93 13.00 43.90
CA GLN A 264 -17.04 12.43 42.87
C GLN A 264 -17.54 11.07 42.38
N ILE A 265 -18.03 10.21 43.28
CA ILE A 265 -18.66 8.93 42.92
C ILE A 265 -19.90 9.16 42.05
N SER A 266 -20.76 10.13 42.39
CA SER A 266 -21.95 10.45 41.59
C SER A 266 -21.61 11.04 40.21
N GLU A 267 -20.58 11.88 40.12
CA GLU A 267 -20.07 12.46 38.87
C GLU A 267 -19.46 11.36 37.98
N ALA A 268 -18.66 10.46 38.54
CA ALA A 268 -18.12 9.30 37.83
C ALA A 268 -19.23 8.33 37.36
N GLN A 269 -20.25 8.08 38.18
CA GLN A 269 -21.41 7.26 37.80
C GLN A 269 -22.22 7.90 36.66
N ALA A 270 -22.34 9.22 36.62
CA ALA A 270 -22.98 9.94 35.52
C ALA A 270 -22.17 9.81 34.22
N ALA A 271 -20.84 9.99 34.30
CA ALA A 271 -19.92 9.83 33.16
C ALA A 271 -19.89 8.39 32.61
N ILE A 272 -19.95 7.38 33.48
CA ILE A 272 -20.09 5.97 33.04
C ILE A 272 -21.38 5.80 32.24
N LYS A 273 -22.52 6.31 32.73
CA LYS A 273 -23.81 6.19 32.04
C LYS A 273 -23.83 6.90 30.67
N SER A 274 -23.20 8.07 30.53
CA SER A 274 -23.10 8.74 29.22
C SER A 274 -22.22 7.94 28.24
N LEU A 275 -21.06 7.46 28.69
CA LEU A 275 -20.18 6.61 27.86
C LEU A 275 -20.85 5.28 27.47
N GLU A 276 -21.68 4.70 28.34
CA GLU A 276 -22.46 3.50 28.02
C GLU A 276 -23.54 3.77 26.96
N ALA A 277 -24.19 4.94 26.99
CA ALA A 277 -25.16 5.36 25.98
C ALA A 277 -24.48 5.66 24.63
N GLU A 278 -23.32 6.34 24.65
CA GLU A 278 -22.49 6.55 23.45
C GLU A 278 -22.05 5.22 22.84
N ARG A 279 -21.57 4.27 23.66
CA ARG A 279 -21.22 2.90 23.22
C ARG A 279 -22.41 2.18 22.59
N GLN A 280 -23.63 2.34 23.12
CA GLN A 280 -24.84 1.76 22.52
C GLN A 280 -25.19 2.42 21.18
N SER A 281 -25.08 3.75 21.09
CA SER A 281 -25.30 4.50 19.84
C SER A 281 -24.32 4.07 18.74
N LEU A 282 -23.02 3.99 19.06
CA LEU A 282 -21.98 3.55 18.13
C LEU A 282 -22.18 2.10 17.66
N ARG A 283 -22.65 1.20 18.54
CA ARG A 283 -23.04 -0.17 18.14
C ARG A 283 -24.17 -0.16 17.12
N LEU A 284 -25.24 0.61 17.36
CA LEU A 284 -26.35 0.73 16.42
C LEU A 284 -25.95 1.37 15.08
N GLN A 285 -24.96 2.26 15.07
CA GLN A 285 -24.37 2.79 13.82
C GLN A 285 -23.56 1.73 13.08
N LEU A 286 -22.75 0.94 13.79
CA LEU A 286 -21.98 -0.16 13.22
C LEU A 286 -22.90 -1.24 12.64
N ASP A 287 -23.95 -1.64 13.36
CA ASP A 287 -24.96 -2.60 12.88
C ASP A 287 -25.63 -2.13 11.57
N ARG A 288 -25.95 -0.83 11.46
CA ARG A 288 -26.50 -0.24 10.23
C ARG A 288 -25.52 -0.32 9.05
N ILE A 289 -24.28 0.14 9.26
CA ILE A 289 -23.24 0.10 8.22
C ILE A 289 -22.96 -1.34 7.78
N GLU A 290 -22.98 -2.32 8.71
CA GLU A 290 -22.89 -3.73 8.36
C GLU A 290 -24.07 -4.22 7.50
N THR A 291 -25.30 -3.78 7.76
CA THR A 291 -26.46 -4.14 6.93
C THR A 291 -26.42 -3.49 5.55
N GLU A 292 -25.96 -2.24 5.45
CA GLU A 292 -25.75 -1.54 4.18
C GLU A 292 -24.64 -2.21 3.36
N LEU A 293 -23.54 -2.64 4.01
CA LEU A 293 -22.48 -3.40 3.38
C LEU A 293 -22.97 -4.77 2.86
N LYS A 294 -23.78 -5.50 3.65
CA LYS A 294 -24.39 -6.77 3.22
C LYS A 294 -25.30 -6.56 1.99
N SER A 295 -26.16 -5.55 2.02
CA SER A 295 -27.05 -5.25 0.89
C SER A 295 -26.29 -4.82 -0.37
N THR A 296 -25.24 -4.02 -0.26
CA THR A 296 -24.41 -3.62 -1.41
C THR A 296 -23.60 -4.79 -1.97
N LEU A 297 -23.14 -5.74 -1.15
CA LEU A 297 -22.53 -6.99 -1.62
C LEU A 297 -23.54 -7.88 -2.36
N GLU A 298 -24.77 -8.00 -1.86
CA GLU A 298 -25.87 -8.70 -2.53
C GLU A 298 -26.18 -8.07 -3.90
N GLN A 299 -26.36 -6.74 -3.95
CA GLN A 299 -26.58 -6.00 -5.20
C GLN A 299 -25.43 -6.18 -6.20
N ASN A 300 -24.17 -6.12 -5.75
CA ASN A 300 -23.01 -6.39 -6.61
C ASN A 300 -23.02 -7.82 -7.15
N SER A 301 -23.45 -8.81 -6.36
CA SER A 301 -23.58 -10.20 -6.82
C SER A 301 -24.66 -10.34 -7.91
N GLU A 302 -25.80 -9.64 -7.78
CA GLU A 302 -26.83 -9.61 -8.81
C GLU A 302 -26.36 -8.93 -10.10
N LEU A 303 -25.67 -7.78 -9.99
CA LEU A 303 -25.12 -7.06 -11.14
C LEU A 303 -24.07 -7.91 -11.86
N THR A 304 -23.22 -8.61 -11.12
CA THR A 304 -22.24 -9.56 -11.68
C THR A 304 -22.94 -10.73 -12.40
N ALA A 305 -24.03 -11.27 -11.83
CA ALA A 305 -24.82 -12.32 -12.47
C ALA A 305 -25.53 -11.82 -13.75
N LYS A 306 -26.05 -10.59 -13.76
CA LYS A 306 -26.64 -9.92 -14.92
C LYS A 306 -25.59 -9.68 -16.02
N LEU A 307 -24.39 -9.20 -15.65
CA LEU A 307 -23.24 -9.04 -16.55
C LEU A 307 -22.87 -10.36 -17.21
N HIS A 308 -22.63 -11.42 -16.44
CA HIS A 308 -22.30 -12.73 -16.99
C HIS A 308 -23.41 -13.34 -17.86
N LYS A 309 -24.69 -12.96 -17.65
CA LYS A 309 -25.78 -13.36 -18.55
C LYS A 309 -25.68 -12.61 -19.89
N ALA A 310 -25.47 -11.29 -19.85
CA ALA A 310 -25.27 -10.48 -21.04
C ALA A 310 -24.01 -10.90 -21.85
N GLU A 311 -22.90 -11.22 -21.18
CA GLU A 311 -21.69 -11.75 -21.82
C GLU A 311 -21.96 -13.07 -22.57
N ARG A 312 -22.75 -13.98 -21.99
CA ARG A 312 -23.17 -15.22 -22.67
C ARG A 312 -24.07 -14.96 -23.86
N GLU A 313 -24.99 -14.00 -23.75
CA GLU A 313 -25.88 -13.59 -24.85
C GLU A 313 -25.08 -12.95 -26.00
N VAL A 314 -24.13 -12.05 -25.70
CA VAL A 314 -23.19 -11.47 -26.68
C VAL A 314 -22.36 -12.55 -27.37
N ASN A 315 -21.79 -13.49 -26.61
CA ASN A 315 -21.02 -14.59 -27.19
C ASN A 315 -21.88 -15.49 -28.09
N SER A 316 -23.13 -15.78 -27.71
CA SER A 316 -24.08 -16.54 -28.53
C SER A 316 -24.42 -15.82 -29.83
N LEU A 317 -24.75 -14.52 -29.76
CA LEU A 317 -25.01 -13.68 -30.93
C LEU A 317 -23.79 -13.57 -31.84
N ASN A 318 -22.58 -13.47 -31.28
CA ASN A 318 -21.36 -13.42 -32.08
C ASN A 318 -21.11 -14.75 -32.83
N CYS A 319 -21.34 -15.90 -32.18
CA CYS A 319 -21.31 -17.21 -32.86
C CYS A 319 -22.37 -17.33 -33.97
N GLN A 320 -23.58 -16.77 -33.78
CA GLN A 320 -24.61 -16.73 -34.82
C GLN A 320 -24.22 -15.80 -35.99
N ILE A 321 -23.62 -14.65 -35.69
CA ILE A 321 -23.10 -13.73 -36.71
C ILE A 321 -22.01 -14.41 -37.53
N ASP A 322 -21.10 -15.15 -36.90
CA ASP A 322 -20.01 -15.83 -37.60
C ASP A 322 -20.48 -17.05 -38.41
N SER A 323 -21.49 -17.80 -37.95
CA SER A 323 -22.12 -18.85 -38.76
C SER A 323 -22.89 -18.27 -39.96
N MET A 324 -23.63 -17.17 -39.79
CA MET A 324 -24.30 -16.45 -40.88
C MET A 324 -23.30 -15.86 -41.89
N LYS A 325 -22.19 -15.27 -41.43
CA LYS A 325 -21.08 -14.83 -42.31
C LYS A 325 -20.51 -16.00 -43.12
N HIS A 326 -20.41 -17.20 -42.53
CA HIS A 326 -19.93 -18.39 -43.23
C HIS A 326 -20.95 -18.88 -44.27
N SER A 327 -22.24 -18.99 -43.90
CA SER A 327 -23.33 -19.34 -44.83
C SER A 327 -23.36 -18.40 -46.03
N HIS A 328 -23.35 -17.09 -45.78
CA HIS A 328 -23.37 -16.08 -46.84
C HIS A 328 -22.14 -16.15 -47.75
N LYS A 329 -20.94 -16.46 -47.21
CA LYS A 329 -19.74 -16.70 -48.04
C LYS A 329 -19.88 -17.92 -48.94
N LEU A 330 -20.52 -18.99 -48.45
CA LEU A 330 -20.82 -20.20 -49.25
C LEU A 330 -21.86 -19.90 -50.32
N GLU A 331 -22.97 -19.24 -49.99
CA GLU A 331 -24.02 -18.80 -50.92
C GLU A 331 -23.43 -17.91 -52.04
N LEU A 332 -22.61 -16.91 -51.69
CA LEU A 332 -21.92 -16.07 -52.68
C LEU A 332 -20.97 -16.86 -53.58
N ALA A 333 -20.32 -17.91 -53.07
CA ALA A 333 -19.48 -18.78 -53.88
C ALA A 333 -20.33 -19.64 -54.84
N THR A 334 -21.44 -20.21 -54.37
CA THR A 334 -22.41 -20.96 -55.18
C THR A 334 -22.99 -20.10 -56.30
N VAL A 335 -23.51 -18.91 -55.99
CA VAL A 335 -24.07 -17.98 -56.99
C VAL A 335 -23.01 -17.57 -58.01
N LYS A 336 -21.76 -17.32 -57.60
CA LYS A 336 -20.65 -17.03 -58.55
C LYS A 336 -20.36 -18.22 -59.48
N LEU A 337 -20.41 -19.45 -58.98
CA LEU A 337 -20.25 -20.65 -59.80
C LEU A 337 -21.43 -20.84 -60.77
N GLU A 338 -22.66 -20.56 -60.34
CA GLU A 338 -23.85 -20.61 -61.19
C GLU A 338 -23.81 -19.53 -62.29
N CYS A 339 -23.47 -18.28 -61.97
CA CYS A 339 -23.25 -17.23 -62.97
C CYS A 339 -22.11 -17.57 -63.95
N ALA A 340 -21.05 -18.25 -63.50
CA ALA A 340 -19.99 -18.70 -64.38
C ALA A 340 -20.47 -19.84 -65.32
N ARG A 341 -21.29 -20.78 -64.83
CA ARG A 341 -21.90 -21.84 -65.63
C ARG A 341 -22.85 -21.27 -66.68
N SER A 342 -23.79 -20.42 -66.28
CA SER A 342 -24.76 -19.82 -67.20
C SER A 342 -24.10 -18.92 -68.25
N LYS A 343 -23.01 -18.21 -67.89
CA LYS A 343 -22.20 -17.48 -68.89
C LYS A 343 -21.61 -18.42 -69.95
N VAL A 344 -21.05 -19.57 -69.55
CA VAL A 344 -20.50 -20.56 -70.49
C VAL A 344 -21.61 -21.21 -71.33
N GLU A 345 -22.81 -21.41 -70.77
CA GLU A 345 -23.97 -21.90 -71.52
C GLU A 345 -24.43 -20.89 -72.58
N VAL A 346 -24.55 -19.60 -72.22
CA VAL A 346 -24.86 -18.51 -73.18
C VAL A 346 -23.76 -18.35 -74.24
N GLU A 347 -22.48 -18.51 -73.88
CA GLU A 347 -21.37 -18.50 -74.84
C GLU A 347 -21.49 -19.67 -75.85
N ARG A 348 -21.85 -20.87 -75.40
CA ARG A 348 -22.12 -22.03 -76.28
C ARG A 348 -23.37 -21.83 -77.15
N GLU A 349 -24.44 -21.26 -76.61
CA GLU A 349 -25.64 -20.93 -77.38
C GLU A 349 -25.33 -19.89 -78.46
N ARG A 350 -24.50 -18.88 -78.14
CA ARG A 350 -24.01 -17.90 -79.10
C ARG A 350 -23.14 -18.55 -80.20
N GLU A 351 -22.25 -19.47 -79.84
CA GLU A 351 -21.44 -20.23 -80.81
C GLU A 351 -22.33 -21.12 -81.71
N ALA A 352 -23.35 -21.78 -81.15
CA ALA A 352 -24.30 -22.59 -81.91
C ALA A 352 -25.15 -21.73 -82.88
N LEU A 353 -25.63 -20.57 -82.43
CA LEU A 353 -26.32 -19.60 -83.28
C LEU A 353 -25.41 -19.03 -84.37
N GLN A 354 -24.13 -18.76 -84.07
CA GLN A 354 -23.17 -18.34 -85.09
C GLN A 354 -22.95 -19.41 -86.15
N ALA A 355 -22.74 -20.67 -85.74
CA ALA A 355 -22.63 -21.79 -86.68
C ALA A 355 -23.91 -21.98 -87.52
N GLN A 356 -25.08 -21.68 -86.96
CA GLN A 356 -26.34 -21.69 -87.71
C GLN A 356 -26.44 -20.54 -88.74
N ILE A 357 -25.94 -19.35 -88.41
CA ILE A 357 -25.83 -18.21 -89.34
C ILE A 357 -24.84 -18.54 -90.47
N ASP A 358 -23.70 -19.13 -90.14
CA ASP A 358 -22.68 -19.53 -91.14
C ASP A 358 -23.28 -20.55 -92.12
N LEU A 359 -24.00 -21.56 -91.62
CA LEU A 359 -24.76 -22.51 -92.44
C LEU A 359 -25.87 -21.86 -93.29
N GLN A 360 -26.54 -20.81 -92.79
CA GLN A 360 -27.51 -20.06 -93.59
C GLN A 360 -26.82 -19.34 -94.75
N SER A 361 -25.62 -18.78 -94.53
CA SER A 361 -24.83 -18.13 -95.58
C SER A 361 -24.36 -19.12 -96.65
N ASP A 362 -23.94 -20.34 -96.27
CA ASP A 362 -23.64 -21.42 -97.21
C ASP A 362 -24.86 -21.81 -98.05
N VAL A 363 -26.04 -21.89 -97.42
CA VAL A 363 -27.31 -22.15 -98.11
C VAL A 363 -27.67 -21.02 -99.09
N GLU A 364 -27.39 -19.76 -98.76
CA GLU A 364 -27.57 -18.62 -99.67
C GLU A 364 -26.60 -18.66 -100.85
N VAL A 365 -25.34 -19.00 -100.62
CA VAL A 365 -24.33 -19.21 -101.69
C VAL A 365 -24.75 -20.36 -102.61
N LEU A 366 -25.23 -21.47 -102.05
CA LEU A 366 -25.75 -22.60 -102.82
C LEU A 366 -27.01 -22.24 -103.61
N LYS A 367 -27.95 -21.47 -103.03
CA LYS A 367 -29.11 -20.92 -103.77
C LYS A 367 -28.64 -20.04 -104.93
N ALA A 368 -27.69 -19.13 -104.71
CA ALA A 368 -27.13 -18.28 -105.77
C ALA A 368 -26.41 -19.10 -106.86
N ALA A 369 -25.75 -20.22 -106.51
CA ALA A 369 -25.20 -21.15 -107.48
C ALA A 369 -26.30 -21.88 -108.28
N VAL A 370 -27.38 -22.31 -107.62
CA VAL A 370 -28.56 -22.91 -108.27
C VAL A 370 -29.24 -21.93 -109.23
N GLU A 371 -29.42 -20.65 -108.86
CA GLU A 371 -29.97 -19.65 -109.78
C GLU A 371 -29.05 -19.43 -110.99
N ARG A 372 -27.73 -19.32 -110.82
CA ARG A 372 -26.79 -19.28 -111.96
C ARG A 372 -26.87 -20.54 -112.83
N HIS A 373 -27.05 -21.73 -112.24
CA HIS A 373 -27.25 -22.95 -113.01
C HIS A 373 -28.60 -22.98 -113.76
N LYS A 374 -29.67 -22.40 -113.20
CA LYS A 374 -30.93 -22.18 -113.92
C LYS A 374 -30.76 -21.20 -115.08
N GLU A 375 -30.03 -20.09 -114.90
CA GLU A 375 -29.72 -19.15 -115.98
C GLU A 375 -28.98 -19.86 -117.13
N ILE A 376 -27.95 -20.66 -116.81
CA ILE A 376 -27.22 -21.46 -117.79
C ILE A 376 -28.13 -22.50 -118.47
N LEU A 377 -29.06 -23.14 -117.73
CA LEU A 377 -30.06 -24.05 -118.33
C LEU A 377 -30.99 -23.30 -119.29
N VAL A 378 -31.48 -22.12 -118.92
CA VAL A 378 -32.29 -21.26 -119.80
C VAL A 378 -31.50 -20.82 -121.05
N GLU A 379 -30.19 -20.59 -120.94
CA GLU A 379 -29.33 -20.35 -122.12
C GLU A 379 -29.18 -21.60 -122.99
N LYS A 380 -29.05 -22.80 -122.40
CA LYS A 380 -29.02 -24.07 -123.14
C LYS A 380 -30.37 -24.40 -123.78
N GLU A 381 -31.48 -24.03 -123.15
CA GLU A 381 -32.82 -24.07 -123.76
C GLU A 381 -32.92 -23.09 -124.93
N ARG A 382 -32.42 -21.85 -124.80
CA ARG A 382 -32.33 -20.88 -125.91
C ARG A 382 -31.44 -21.36 -127.06
N GLU A 383 -30.45 -22.22 -126.81
CA GLU A 383 -29.65 -22.90 -127.84
C GLU A 383 -30.35 -24.14 -128.45
N ALA A 384 -31.17 -24.85 -127.68
CA ALA A 384 -32.01 -25.94 -128.17
C ALA A 384 -33.15 -25.40 -129.05
N VAL A 385 -33.77 -24.29 -128.63
CA VAL A 385 -34.75 -23.51 -129.41
C VAL A 385 -34.16 -23.10 -130.76
N ARG A 386 -32.92 -22.60 -130.81
CA ARG A 386 -32.21 -22.28 -132.08
C ARG A 386 -32.00 -23.49 -133.00
N ARG A 387 -31.89 -24.72 -132.46
CA ARG A 387 -31.85 -25.96 -133.26
C ARG A 387 -33.22 -26.47 -133.70
N VAL A 388 -34.27 -26.18 -132.94
CA VAL A 388 -35.66 -26.53 -133.26
C VAL A 388 -36.29 -25.53 -134.26
N GLN A 389 -35.85 -24.27 -134.24
CA GLN A 389 -36.33 -23.21 -135.15
C GLN A 389 -36.01 -23.48 -136.63
N ALA A 390 -34.94 -24.20 -136.95
CA ALA A 390 -34.62 -24.61 -138.33
C ALA A 390 -35.54 -25.74 -138.88
N ALA A 391 -36.43 -26.31 -138.06
CA ALA A 391 -37.34 -27.39 -138.43
C ALA A 391 -38.82 -27.05 -138.15
N ARG A 392 -39.14 -25.77 -137.91
CA ARG A 392 -40.48 -25.28 -137.53
C ARG A 392 -40.90 -23.98 -138.21
N GLU A 393 -40.39 -23.68 -139.40
CA GLU A 393 -40.89 -22.53 -140.21
C GLU A 393 -41.96 -22.93 -141.25
N GLU A 394 -42.20 -24.22 -141.47
CA GLU A 394 -43.21 -24.71 -142.44
C GLU A 394 -44.61 -24.92 -141.84
N GLU A 395 -44.76 -24.89 -140.51
CA GLU A 395 -46.01 -25.21 -139.82
C GLU A 395 -46.39 -24.19 -138.73
N PHE A 396 -47.65 -23.74 -138.78
CA PHE A 396 -48.34 -22.85 -137.82
C PHE A 396 -47.96 -21.36 -137.71
N ARG A 397 -48.23 -20.60 -138.80
CA ARG A 397 -48.91 -19.29 -138.63
C ARG A 397 -50.41 -19.52 -138.36
N LYS A 398 -50.83 -19.45 -137.07
CA LYS A 398 -52.20 -19.33 -136.46
C LYS A 398 -52.11 -20.05 -135.10
N THR A 399 -52.23 -19.46 -133.91
CA THR A 399 -53.09 -18.35 -133.41
C THR A 399 -52.49 -17.62 -132.19
N ALA A 400 -53.20 -16.63 -131.64
CA ALA A 400 -52.83 -15.79 -130.48
C ALA A 400 -54.14 -15.21 -129.82
N VAL A 401 -54.20 -14.60 -128.61
CA VAL A 401 -53.19 -14.27 -127.58
C VAL A 401 -53.86 -13.98 -126.19
N LEU A 402 -53.09 -14.11 -125.09
CA LEU A 402 -53.24 -13.54 -123.70
C LEU A 402 -54.54 -13.68 -122.85
N HIS A 403 -54.33 -13.94 -121.55
CA HIS A 403 -54.91 -13.21 -120.40
C HIS A 403 -54.26 -13.65 -119.05
N GLU A 404 -53.58 -12.77 -118.30
CA GLU A 404 -53.25 -13.02 -116.87
C GLU A 404 -52.93 -11.78 -115.98
N ASP A 405 -53.07 -10.54 -116.47
CA ASP A 405 -52.57 -9.33 -115.74
C ASP A 405 -53.53 -8.71 -114.69
N LEU A 406 -54.81 -9.09 -114.64
CA LEU A 406 -55.83 -8.43 -113.78
C LEU A 406 -56.06 -9.07 -112.40
N GLU A 407 -55.54 -10.28 -112.14
CA GLU A 407 -55.68 -10.94 -110.84
C GLU A 407 -54.55 -10.60 -109.85
N LEU A 408 -53.39 -10.19 -110.34
CA LEU A 408 -52.24 -9.85 -109.49
C LEU A 408 -52.38 -8.46 -108.86
N GLU A 409 -52.90 -7.47 -109.57
CA GLU A 409 -53.15 -6.13 -109.03
C GLU A 409 -54.17 -6.14 -107.88
N ASN A 410 -55.26 -6.90 -108.02
CA ASN A 410 -56.27 -7.03 -106.96
C ASN A 410 -55.72 -7.74 -105.70
N ARG A 411 -54.83 -8.73 -105.85
CA ARG A 411 -54.17 -9.39 -104.71
C ARG A 411 -53.17 -8.46 -104.02
N LEU A 412 -52.41 -7.66 -104.76
CA LEU A 412 -51.50 -6.65 -104.22
C LEU A 412 -52.23 -5.63 -103.34
N VAL A 413 -53.31 -5.02 -103.83
CA VAL A 413 -54.10 -4.04 -103.05
C VAL A 413 -54.66 -4.64 -101.75
N THR A 414 -55.11 -5.90 -101.76
CA THR A 414 -55.56 -6.56 -100.52
C THR A 414 -54.44 -6.84 -99.53
N LEU A 415 -53.23 -7.17 -99.99
CA LEU A 415 -52.06 -7.38 -99.13
C LEU A 415 -51.51 -6.07 -98.57
N GLU A 416 -51.56 -4.97 -99.34
CA GLU A 416 -51.19 -3.64 -98.87
C GLU A 416 -52.17 -3.13 -97.79
N GLN A 417 -53.48 -3.36 -97.95
CA GLN A 417 -54.45 -3.06 -96.90
C GLN A 417 -54.24 -3.91 -95.63
N GLN A 418 -53.96 -5.22 -95.77
CA GLN A 418 -53.64 -6.07 -94.62
C GLN A 418 -52.37 -5.63 -93.91
N ARG A 419 -51.34 -5.23 -94.67
CA ARG A 419 -50.08 -4.70 -94.11
C ARG A 419 -50.29 -3.39 -93.37
N ALA A 420 -51.07 -2.45 -93.92
CA ALA A 420 -51.40 -1.19 -93.24
C ALA A 420 -52.19 -1.41 -91.94
N LEU A 421 -53.10 -2.39 -91.90
CA LEU A 421 -53.81 -2.79 -90.67
C LEU A 421 -52.88 -3.49 -89.66
N GLN A 422 -51.92 -4.29 -90.12
CA GLN A 422 -50.92 -4.91 -89.25
C GLN A 422 -49.93 -3.89 -88.67
N ASP A 423 -49.46 -2.95 -89.49
CA ASP A 423 -48.54 -1.89 -89.08
C ASP A 423 -49.21 -0.98 -88.05
N THR A 424 -50.45 -0.54 -88.28
CA THR A 424 -51.23 0.26 -87.31
C THR A 424 -51.51 -0.50 -86.00
N ALA A 425 -51.84 -1.79 -86.06
CA ALA A 425 -51.96 -2.62 -84.86
C ALA A 425 -50.63 -2.75 -84.10
N SER A 426 -49.50 -2.86 -84.80
CA SER A 426 -48.16 -2.89 -84.19
C SER A 426 -47.77 -1.55 -83.57
N GLN A 427 -48.21 -0.44 -84.17
CA GLN A 427 -48.02 0.92 -83.66
C GLN A 427 -48.79 1.12 -82.35
N ALA A 428 -50.09 0.75 -82.33
CA ALA A 428 -50.94 0.84 -81.15
C ALA A 428 -50.39 -0.01 -79.98
N GLN A 429 -49.89 -1.22 -80.25
CA GLN A 429 -49.25 -2.03 -79.21
C GLN A 429 -47.96 -1.39 -78.67
N LYS A 430 -47.14 -0.75 -79.50
CA LYS A 430 -45.96 0.00 -79.04
C LYS A 430 -46.36 1.18 -78.17
N GLU A 431 -47.35 1.96 -78.58
CA GLU A 431 -47.87 3.10 -77.83
C GLU A 431 -48.41 2.66 -76.45
N GLU A 432 -49.17 1.55 -76.37
CA GLU A 432 -49.59 0.95 -75.10
C GLU A 432 -48.41 0.56 -74.20
N TRP A 433 -47.37 -0.07 -74.75
CA TRP A 433 -46.18 -0.46 -73.98
C TRP A 433 -45.37 0.76 -73.53
N GLU A 434 -45.24 1.79 -74.36
CA GLU A 434 -44.59 3.05 -74.01
C GLU A 434 -45.36 3.82 -72.93
N GLU A 435 -46.69 3.76 -72.92
CA GLU A 435 -47.52 4.36 -71.88
C GLU A 435 -47.49 3.56 -70.56
N ARG A 436 -47.42 2.21 -70.64
CA ARG A 436 -47.13 1.36 -69.47
C ARG A 436 -45.74 1.63 -68.90
N ILE A 437 -44.72 1.82 -69.73
CA ILE A 437 -43.36 2.16 -69.29
C ILE A 437 -43.33 3.55 -68.65
N ARG A 438 -43.97 4.56 -69.26
CA ARG A 438 -44.07 5.91 -68.69
C ARG A 438 -44.80 5.94 -67.35
N SER A 439 -45.91 5.22 -67.21
CA SER A 439 -46.63 5.12 -65.92
C SER A 439 -45.84 4.38 -64.85
N ALA A 440 -45.12 3.31 -65.21
CA ALA A 440 -44.21 2.59 -64.31
C ALA A 440 -43.03 3.48 -63.84
N GLN A 441 -42.42 4.26 -64.75
CA GLN A 441 -41.35 5.21 -64.41
C GLN A 441 -41.85 6.31 -63.45
N GLN A 442 -43.04 6.87 -63.68
CA GLN A 442 -43.63 7.86 -62.78
C GLN A 442 -43.90 7.29 -61.38
N ALA A 443 -44.33 6.02 -61.30
CA ALA A 443 -44.50 5.31 -60.02
C ALA A 443 -43.16 4.99 -59.34
N GLU A 444 -42.12 4.60 -60.10
CA GLU A 444 -40.76 4.41 -59.56
C GLU A 444 -40.21 5.73 -58.99
N GLU A 445 -40.44 6.85 -59.68
CA GLU A 445 -40.05 8.17 -59.19
C GLU A 445 -40.82 8.62 -57.94
N SER A 446 -42.13 8.35 -57.84
CA SER A 446 -42.89 8.67 -56.63
C SER A 446 -42.40 7.85 -55.43
N VAL A 447 -42.19 6.54 -55.62
CA VAL A 447 -41.61 5.67 -54.58
C VAL A 447 -40.18 6.08 -54.21
N ARG A 448 -39.34 6.52 -55.16
CA ARG A 448 -38.02 7.09 -54.84
C ARG A 448 -38.13 8.36 -53.99
N ARG A 449 -39.05 9.28 -54.33
CA ARG A 449 -39.28 10.51 -53.55
C ARG A 449 -39.78 10.18 -52.14
N GLU A 450 -40.70 9.23 -51.99
CA GLU A 450 -41.19 8.74 -50.70
C GLU A 450 -40.07 8.10 -49.87
N LEU A 451 -39.26 7.21 -50.46
CA LEU A 451 -38.12 6.60 -49.80
C LEU A 451 -37.06 7.63 -49.36
N GLN A 452 -36.82 8.66 -50.18
CA GLN A 452 -35.92 9.77 -49.83
C GLN A 452 -36.50 10.67 -48.72
N ASN A 453 -37.83 10.77 -48.62
CA ASN A 453 -38.48 11.49 -47.52
C ASN A 453 -38.44 10.65 -46.24
N LEU A 454 -38.70 9.35 -46.31
CA LEU A 454 -38.59 8.42 -45.18
C LEU A 454 -37.18 8.34 -44.60
N SER A 455 -36.13 8.35 -45.44
CA SER A 455 -34.75 8.35 -44.95
C SER A 455 -34.36 9.65 -44.23
N LYS A 456 -34.85 10.81 -44.71
CA LYS A 456 -34.71 12.10 -43.98
C LYS A 456 -35.46 12.07 -42.65
N LEU A 457 -36.68 11.53 -42.64
CA LEU A 457 -37.52 11.41 -41.43
C LEU A 457 -36.85 10.48 -40.40
N HIS A 458 -36.25 9.38 -40.84
CA HIS A 458 -35.48 8.48 -39.99
C HIS A 458 -34.20 9.13 -39.44
N GLN A 459 -33.47 9.90 -40.25
CA GLN A 459 -32.34 10.71 -39.76
C GLN A 459 -32.78 11.74 -38.72
N GLN A 460 -33.89 12.45 -38.95
CA GLN A 460 -34.46 13.39 -37.98
C GLN A 460 -34.88 12.70 -36.68
N SER A 461 -35.49 11.51 -36.75
CA SER A 461 -35.79 10.69 -35.57
C SER A 461 -34.53 10.36 -34.78
N SER A 462 -33.48 9.84 -35.43
CA SER A 462 -32.22 9.50 -34.76
C SER A 462 -31.55 10.72 -34.11
N GLN A 463 -31.67 11.91 -34.71
CA GLN A 463 -31.16 13.16 -34.14
C GLN A 463 -31.97 13.61 -32.92
N LEU A 464 -33.30 13.39 -32.91
CA LEU A 464 -34.14 13.65 -31.75
C LEU A 464 -33.85 12.67 -30.61
N ASP A 465 -33.74 11.37 -30.90
CA ASP A 465 -33.39 10.34 -29.92
C ASP A 465 -32.02 10.62 -29.25
N GLU A 466 -31.05 11.11 -30.03
CA GLU A 466 -29.73 11.50 -29.54
C GLU A 466 -29.78 12.77 -28.68
N LEU A 467 -30.57 13.78 -29.09
CA LEU A 467 -30.82 14.97 -28.27
C LEU A 467 -31.57 14.65 -26.97
N GLU A 468 -32.44 13.64 -26.95
CA GLU A 468 -33.11 13.17 -25.74
C GLU A 468 -32.16 12.41 -24.81
N ARG A 469 -31.27 11.56 -25.33
CA ARG A 469 -30.16 10.96 -24.56
C ARG A 469 -29.29 12.03 -23.91
N GLN A 470 -28.82 13.00 -24.69
CA GLN A 470 -27.97 14.09 -24.18
C GLN A 470 -28.70 14.94 -23.13
N LYS A 471 -30.01 15.19 -23.27
CA LYS A 471 -30.81 15.86 -22.22
C LYS A 471 -30.88 15.02 -20.95
N ALA A 472 -31.11 13.72 -21.05
CA ALA A 472 -31.16 12.80 -19.91
C ALA A 472 -29.81 12.77 -19.17
N GLU A 473 -28.70 12.64 -19.90
CA GLU A 473 -27.34 12.71 -19.36
C GLU A 473 -27.07 14.06 -18.66
N VAL A 474 -27.47 15.18 -19.26
CA VAL A 474 -27.33 16.51 -18.64
C VAL A 474 -28.19 16.64 -17.37
N THR A 475 -29.39 16.04 -17.30
CA THR A 475 -30.18 16.02 -16.06
C THR A 475 -29.56 15.13 -14.99
N GLU A 476 -28.99 14.00 -15.37
CA GLU A 476 -28.32 13.07 -14.45
C GLU A 476 -27.01 13.66 -13.90
N LEU A 477 -26.18 14.30 -14.74
CA LEU A 477 -24.99 15.04 -14.31
C LEU A 477 -25.33 16.23 -13.40
N LYS A 478 -26.51 16.87 -13.58
CA LYS A 478 -27.02 17.90 -12.67
C LYS A 478 -27.44 17.31 -11.32
N ARG A 479 -28.12 16.16 -11.31
CA ARG A 479 -28.48 15.43 -10.08
C ARG A 479 -27.23 15.03 -9.30
N GLN A 480 -26.25 14.44 -9.98
CA GLN A 480 -24.95 14.09 -9.39
C GLN A 480 -24.20 15.30 -8.83
N ASN A 481 -24.18 16.44 -9.53
CA ASN A 481 -23.60 17.69 -9.00
C ASN A 481 -24.33 18.20 -7.76
N GLN A 482 -25.66 18.10 -7.70
CA GLN A 482 -26.44 18.47 -6.52
C GLN A 482 -26.13 17.54 -5.34
N GLU A 483 -26.04 16.22 -5.57
CA GLU A 483 -25.68 15.24 -4.54
C GLU A 483 -24.25 15.44 -4.02
N LEU A 484 -23.28 15.67 -4.91
CA LEU A 484 -21.91 16.03 -4.52
C LEU A 484 -21.86 17.36 -3.74
N SER A 485 -22.68 18.35 -4.10
CA SER A 485 -22.78 19.62 -3.37
C SER A 485 -23.36 19.43 -1.97
N VAL A 486 -24.37 18.56 -1.81
CA VAL A 486 -24.93 18.20 -0.50
C VAL A 486 -23.90 17.43 0.33
N GLN A 487 -23.19 16.46 -0.26
CA GLN A 487 -22.12 15.72 0.41
C GLN A 487 -21.00 16.65 0.89
N LEU A 488 -20.52 17.56 0.04
CA LEU A 488 -19.54 18.60 0.43
C LEU A 488 -20.07 19.49 1.56
N GLY A 489 -21.35 19.87 1.54
CA GLY A 489 -21.99 20.59 2.64
C GLY A 489 -21.99 19.79 3.96
N THR A 490 -22.35 18.51 3.92
CA THR A 490 -22.32 17.64 5.11
C THR A 490 -20.91 17.40 5.65
N LEU A 491 -19.92 17.26 4.77
CA LEU A 491 -18.51 17.13 5.14
C LEU A 491 -17.99 18.41 5.78
N SER A 492 -18.27 19.58 5.19
CA SER A 492 -17.90 20.88 5.75
C SER A 492 -18.56 21.15 7.11
N GLN A 493 -19.82 20.76 7.29
CA GLN A 493 -20.49 20.80 8.59
C GLN A 493 -19.78 19.90 9.62
N SER A 494 -19.44 18.66 9.24
CA SER A 494 -18.72 17.73 10.12
C SER A 494 -17.29 18.19 10.45
N GLU A 495 -16.62 18.87 9.52
CA GLU A 495 -15.31 19.48 9.75
C GLU A 495 -15.44 20.63 10.76
N SER A 496 -16.45 21.49 10.62
CA SER A 496 -16.77 22.55 11.60
C SER A 496 -16.99 21.95 12.99
N ASP A 497 -17.84 20.94 13.13
CA ASP A 497 -18.13 20.28 14.41
C ASP A 497 -16.87 19.62 15.03
N LEU A 498 -15.99 19.04 14.19
CA LEU A 498 -14.70 18.49 14.61
C LEU A 498 -13.68 19.57 15.03
N THR A 499 -13.72 20.76 14.43
CA THR A 499 -12.89 21.89 14.86
C THR A 499 -13.38 22.50 16.17
N GLU A 500 -14.70 22.65 16.36
CA GLU A 500 -15.29 23.12 17.62
C GLU A 500 -15.00 22.17 18.78
N THR A 501 -15.18 20.86 18.57
CA THR A 501 -14.88 19.86 19.60
C THR A 501 -13.38 19.83 19.93
N ASN A 502 -12.49 19.96 18.93
CA ASN A 502 -11.06 20.15 19.18
C ASN A 502 -10.76 21.41 20.02
N GLN A 503 -11.41 22.53 19.73
CA GLN A 503 -11.22 23.76 20.50
C GLN A 503 -11.66 23.57 21.96
N ARG A 504 -12.84 23.00 22.19
CA ARG A 504 -13.34 22.69 23.55
C ARG A 504 -12.40 21.75 24.31
N LEU A 505 -11.82 20.75 23.64
CA LEU A 505 -10.82 19.84 24.24
C LEU A 505 -9.48 20.53 24.56
N ARG A 506 -9.06 21.52 23.77
CA ARG A 506 -7.89 22.35 24.09
C ARG A 506 -8.16 23.21 25.32
N GLU A 507 -9.32 23.84 25.40
CA GLU A 507 -9.73 24.67 26.54
C GLU A 507 -9.84 23.87 27.84
N THR A 508 -10.33 22.62 27.81
CA THR A 508 -10.34 21.76 29.02
C THR A 508 -8.94 21.27 29.39
N LEU A 509 -8.09 20.95 28.41
CA LEU A 509 -6.68 20.59 28.64
C LEU A 509 -5.89 21.74 29.28
N ASP A 510 -6.08 22.97 28.81
CA ASP A 510 -5.37 24.13 29.36
C ASP A 510 -5.87 24.51 30.76
N LYS A 511 -7.18 24.39 31.05
CA LYS A 511 -7.71 24.49 32.43
C LYS A 511 -7.09 23.44 33.35
N ALA A 512 -7.04 22.17 32.93
CA ALA A 512 -6.41 21.11 33.72
C ALA A 512 -4.90 21.34 33.93
N ARG A 513 -4.20 21.95 32.96
CA ARG A 513 -2.79 22.37 33.11
C ARG A 513 -2.63 23.52 34.11
N GLU A 514 -3.55 24.48 34.12
CA GLU A 514 -3.57 25.58 35.10
C GLU A 514 -3.86 25.10 36.51
N GLU A 515 -4.85 24.23 36.69
CA GLU A 515 -5.14 23.56 37.97
C GLU A 515 -3.92 22.78 38.47
N LEU A 516 -3.28 22.00 37.60
CA LEU A 516 -2.09 21.23 37.95
C LEU A 516 -0.87 22.12 38.28
N ARG A 517 -0.74 23.30 37.66
CA ARG A 517 0.24 24.32 38.07
C ARG A 517 -0.11 24.89 39.45
N ALA A 518 -1.37 25.23 39.70
CA ALA A 518 -1.84 25.74 40.99
C ALA A 518 -1.54 24.75 42.12
N PHE A 519 -1.95 23.47 41.97
CA PHE A 519 -1.67 22.41 42.93
C PHE A 519 -0.17 22.21 43.19
N ARG A 520 0.69 22.32 42.17
CA ARG A 520 2.15 22.29 42.36
C ARG A 520 2.63 23.46 43.21
N THR A 521 2.21 24.70 42.92
CA THR A 521 2.61 25.87 43.72
C THR A 521 2.08 25.80 45.16
N GLU A 522 0.92 25.20 45.40
CA GLU A 522 0.36 24.99 46.73
C GLU A 522 1.10 23.88 47.50
N ALA A 523 1.50 22.81 46.82
CA ALA A 523 2.36 21.76 47.36
C ALA A 523 3.76 22.30 47.74
N GLU A 524 4.38 23.11 46.87
CA GLU A 524 5.65 23.79 47.15
C GLU A 524 5.52 24.74 48.36
N ARG A 525 4.46 25.56 48.43
CA ARG A 525 4.20 26.46 49.57
C ARG A 525 3.98 25.72 50.88
N SER A 526 3.25 24.60 50.88
CA SER A 526 3.03 23.79 52.08
C SER A 526 4.30 23.07 52.51
N GLN A 527 5.11 22.53 51.57
CA GLN A 527 6.44 22.02 51.88
C GLN A 527 7.35 23.09 52.49
N HIS A 528 7.42 24.30 51.90
CA HIS A 528 8.18 25.40 52.46
C HIS A 528 7.74 25.76 53.89
N ARG A 529 6.44 25.88 54.15
CA ARG A 529 5.91 26.12 55.51
C ARG A 529 6.35 25.04 56.50
N THR A 530 6.20 23.75 56.16
CA THR A 530 6.63 22.67 57.08
C THR A 530 8.15 22.62 57.32
N LEU A 531 8.96 23.08 56.35
CA LEU A 531 10.40 23.22 56.54
C LEU A 531 10.76 24.45 57.40
N GLU A 532 10.00 25.54 57.29
CA GLU A 532 10.13 26.72 58.16
C GLU A 532 9.72 26.41 59.60
N GLU A 533 8.59 25.72 59.81
CA GLU A 533 8.12 25.24 61.11
C GLU A 533 9.18 24.37 61.80
N ARG A 534 9.67 23.32 61.13
CA ARG A 534 10.76 22.46 61.64
C ARG A 534 12.05 23.23 61.94
N ARG A 535 12.35 24.27 61.17
CA ARG A 535 13.52 25.14 61.40
C ARG A 535 13.33 25.99 62.65
N VAL A 536 12.12 26.49 62.92
CA VAL A 536 11.78 27.21 64.16
C VAL A 536 11.86 26.27 65.36
N GLU A 537 11.24 25.09 65.29
CA GLU A 537 11.32 24.05 66.34
C GLU A 537 12.77 23.72 66.70
N TRP A 538 13.62 23.46 65.69
CA TRP A 538 15.04 23.19 65.90
C TRP A 538 15.80 24.37 66.53
N LEU A 539 15.48 25.61 66.16
CA LEU A 539 16.07 26.80 66.79
C LEU A 539 15.63 26.94 68.25
N GLU A 540 14.38 26.68 68.57
CA GLU A 540 13.90 26.67 69.95
C GLU A 540 14.55 25.59 70.80
N GLU A 541 14.64 24.35 70.30
CA GLU A 541 15.32 23.26 70.99
C GLU A 541 16.80 23.59 71.23
N LYS A 542 17.47 24.15 70.23
CA LYS A 542 18.85 24.63 70.34
C LYS A 542 18.98 25.70 71.43
N HIS A 543 18.07 26.67 71.51
CA HIS A 543 18.06 27.67 72.58
C HIS A 543 17.83 27.03 73.97
N LYS A 544 16.84 26.14 74.11
CA LYS A 544 16.56 25.39 75.36
C LYS A 544 17.77 24.55 75.81
N LEU A 545 18.55 23.99 74.87
CA LEU A 545 19.79 23.27 75.16
C LEU A 545 20.93 24.21 75.59
N GLN A 546 21.10 25.35 74.93
CA GLN A 546 22.09 26.38 75.30
C GLN A 546 21.82 26.97 76.69
N GLU A 547 20.56 27.21 77.04
CA GLU A 547 20.16 27.65 78.39
C GLU A 547 20.52 26.61 79.46
N ARG A 548 20.20 25.33 79.22
CA ARG A 548 20.58 24.21 80.12
C ARG A 548 22.09 24.08 80.25
N GLU A 549 22.84 24.26 79.17
CA GLU A 549 24.30 24.23 79.20
C GLU A 549 24.84 25.38 80.05
N ALA A 550 24.36 26.61 79.85
CA ALA A 550 24.73 27.77 80.65
C ALA A 550 24.41 27.58 82.15
N GLU A 551 23.24 27.04 82.49
CA GLU A 551 22.89 26.66 83.86
C GLU A 551 23.86 25.64 84.46
N LEU A 552 24.22 24.60 83.69
CA LEU A 552 25.15 23.56 84.14
C LEU A 552 26.57 24.12 84.32
N GLN A 553 27.04 24.98 83.43
CA GLN A 553 28.31 25.71 83.57
C GLN A 553 28.30 26.61 84.80
N GLN A 554 27.18 27.29 85.10
CA GLN A 554 27.02 28.10 86.31
C GLN A 554 27.00 27.23 87.60
N LYS A 555 26.29 26.09 87.59
CA LYS A 555 26.28 25.13 88.71
C LYS A 555 27.68 24.55 88.93
N TYR A 556 28.41 24.22 87.86
CA TYR A 556 29.79 23.74 87.93
C TYR A 556 30.75 24.78 88.52
N SER A 557 30.69 26.05 88.08
CA SER A 557 31.55 27.10 88.62
C SER A 557 31.26 27.36 90.12
N GLN A 558 29.99 27.40 90.52
CA GLN A 558 29.60 27.49 91.94
C GLN A 558 30.12 26.31 92.79
N LEU A 559 30.10 25.09 92.27
CA LEU A 559 30.63 23.91 92.96
C LEU A 559 32.16 23.94 93.05
N LYS A 560 32.84 24.35 91.98
CA LYS A 560 34.31 24.54 91.96
C LYS A 560 34.75 25.58 92.99
N ASP A 561 34.02 26.69 93.08
CA ASP A 561 34.22 27.74 94.10
C ASP A 561 34.04 27.21 95.53
N LYS A 562 32.95 26.48 95.79
CA LYS A 562 32.68 25.85 97.10
C LYS A 562 33.80 24.87 97.48
N LEU A 563 34.25 24.04 96.53
CA LEU A 563 35.36 23.10 96.72
C LEU A 563 36.68 23.83 97.02
N GLN A 564 37.00 24.90 96.30
CA GLN A 564 38.20 25.71 96.53
C GLN A 564 38.16 26.40 97.91
N ARG A 565 37.01 26.92 98.34
CA ARG A 565 36.81 27.47 99.69
C ARG A 565 36.98 26.39 100.77
N ALA A 566 36.41 25.20 100.57
CA ALA A 566 36.55 24.07 101.49
C ALA A 566 38.02 23.59 101.59
N ALA A 567 38.72 23.47 100.45
CA ALA A 567 40.14 23.12 100.41
C ALA A 567 41.01 24.16 101.14
N ASN A 568 40.73 25.46 100.96
CA ASN A 568 41.41 26.53 101.68
C ASN A 568 41.11 26.52 103.18
N ALA A 569 39.87 26.23 103.58
CA ALA A 569 39.51 26.06 104.99
C ALA A 569 40.22 24.85 105.62
N GLN A 570 40.34 23.73 104.89
CA GLN A 570 41.05 22.54 105.34
C GLN A 570 42.56 22.79 105.46
N LYS A 571 43.18 23.51 104.51
CA LYS A 571 44.58 23.97 104.62
C LYS A 571 44.80 24.82 105.87
N LYS A 572 43.91 25.77 106.16
CA LYS A 572 43.97 26.58 107.40
C LYS A 572 43.81 25.74 108.67
N ARG A 573 42.89 24.77 108.69
CA ARG A 573 42.73 23.82 109.81
C ARG A 573 43.99 22.99 110.03
N LYS A 574 44.57 22.42 108.97
CA LYS A 574 45.81 21.63 109.03
C LYS A 574 46.98 22.45 109.59
N MET A 575 47.18 23.68 109.12
CA MET A 575 48.19 24.59 109.68
C MET A 575 47.97 24.88 111.17
N LEU A 576 46.72 25.00 111.62
CA LEU A 576 46.39 25.22 113.04
C LEU A 576 46.60 23.98 113.90
N THR A 577 46.36 22.77 113.38
CA THR A 577 46.65 21.51 114.11
C THR A 577 48.16 21.26 114.16
N GLU A 578 48.87 21.39 113.05
CA GLU A 578 50.35 21.28 113.00
C GLU A 578 51.04 22.27 113.96
N ASN A 579 50.56 23.52 114.04
CA ASN A 579 51.09 24.50 114.99
C ASN A 579 50.73 24.21 116.46
N ARG A 580 49.65 23.45 116.74
CA ARG A 580 49.33 22.98 118.09
C ARG A 580 50.16 21.76 118.46
N GLU A 581 50.34 20.83 117.53
CA GLU A 581 51.18 19.64 117.68
C GLU A 581 52.63 20.04 117.99
N ARG A 582 53.21 20.99 117.24
CA ARG A 582 54.55 21.54 117.55
C ARG A 582 54.63 22.09 118.96
N LYS A 583 53.69 22.95 119.38
CA LYS A 583 53.66 23.51 120.75
C LYS A 583 53.52 22.44 121.84
N LEU A 584 52.86 21.33 121.55
CA LEU A 584 52.77 20.18 122.46
C LEU A 584 54.07 19.39 122.48
N GLN A 585 54.72 19.17 121.33
CA GLN A 585 56.05 18.56 121.22
C GLN A 585 57.10 19.37 121.97
N ASP A 586 57.17 20.69 121.77
CA ASP A 586 58.06 21.60 122.49
C ASP A 586 57.84 21.48 124.02
N ARG A 587 56.58 21.33 124.45
CA ARG A 587 56.23 21.21 125.87
C ARG A 587 56.50 19.81 126.44
N ILE A 588 56.42 18.76 125.63
CA ILE A 588 56.86 17.41 126.00
C ILE A 588 58.37 17.41 126.19
N GLN A 589 59.15 17.95 125.26
CA GLN A 589 60.61 18.07 125.38
C GLN A 589 61.04 18.86 126.63
N LEU A 590 60.33 19.95 126.95
CA LEU A 590 60.57 20.71 128.20
C LEU A 590 60.20 19.95 129.48
N LEU A 591 59.26 19.01 129.42
CA LEU A 591 58.91 18.16 130.57
C LEU A 591 59.86 16.96 130.70
N GLU A 592 60.28 16.36 129.58
CA GLU A 592 61.32 15.32 129.53
C GLU A 592 62.64 15.86 130.11
N ALA A 593 63.06 17.07 129.71
CA ALA A 593 64.23 17.72 130.30
C ALA A 593 64.11 17.87 131.83
N LYS A 594 62.94 18.30 132.34
CA LYS A 594 62.70 18.41 133.79
C LYS A 594 62.65 17.06 134.51
N ILE A 595 62.17 16.01 133.85
CA ILE A 595 62.24 14.66 134.40
C ILE A 595 63.71 14.25 134.55
N THR A 596 64.54 14.49 133.52
CA THR A 596 65.98 14.19 133.62
C THR A 596 66.70 15.03 134.68
N GLU A 597 66.31 16.30 134.91
CA GLU A 597 66.82 17.10 136.04
C GLU A 597 66.46 16.46 137.39
N VAL A 598 65.19 16.08 137.60
CA VAL A 598 64.72 15.45 138.85
C VAL A 598 65.31 14.04 139.05
N GLU A 599 65.56 13.28 137.99
CA GLU A 599 66.24 11.99 138.06
C GLU A 599 67.70 12.15 138.51
N LEU A 600 68.43 13.15 137.99
CA LEU A 600 69.78 13.49 138.44
C LEU A 600 69.81 13.96 139.90
N GLU A 601 68.82 14.76 140.33
CA GLU A 601 68.65 15.15 141.74
C GLU A 601 68.37 13.93 142.64
N ALA A 602 67.54 12.98 142.18
CA ALA A 602 67.22 11.76 142.92
C ALA A 602 68.40 10.78 143.00
N GLU A 603 69.25 10.70 141.98
CA GLU A 603 70.49 9.93 142.03
C GLU A 603 71.52 10.55 142.99
N ALA A 604 71.66 11.88 143.00
CA ALA A 604 72.48 12.59 143.98
C ALA A 604 71.98 12.35 145.42
N ALA A 605 70.67 12.37 145.65
CA ALA A 605 70.07 12.08 146.96
C ALA A 605 70.31 10.63 147.42
N LYS A 606 70.24 9.64 146.52
CA LYS A 606 70.54 8.23 146.81
C LYS A 606 72.02 7.98 147.15
N GLN A 607 72.95 8.79 146.64
CA GLN A 607 74.36 8.69 147.06
C GLN A 607 74.56 9.20 148.50
N ALA A 608 73.82 10.22 148.93
CA ALA A 608 73.92 10.77 150.28
C ALA A 608 73.45 9.78 151.36
N THR A 609 72.27 9.16 151.19
CA THR A 609 71.67 8.26 152.21
C THR A 609 72.51 7.01 152.50
N ASN A 610 73.13 6.43 151.46
CA ASN A 610 74.02 5.26 151.60
C ASN A 610 75.28 5.54 152.45
N SER A 611 75.65 6.81 152.63
CA SER A 611 76.77 7.19 153.50
C SER A 611 76.39 7.21 154.99
N GLU A 612 75.17 7.63 155.32
CA GLU A 612 74.70 7.76 156.70
C GLU A 612 74.37 6.41 157.35
N GLU A 613 73.81 5.46 156.59
CA GLU A 613 73.50 4.11 157.11
C GLU A 613 74.78 3.36 157.53
N ARG A 614 75.86 3.48 156.75
CA ARG A 614 77.18 2.93 157.11
C ARG A 614 77.72 3.51 158.42
N ALA A 615 77.50 4.80 158.67
CA ALA A 615 77.90 5.45 159.92
C ALA A 615 77.05 4.98 161.12
N ARG A 616 75.78 4.63 160.90
CA ARG A 616 74.84 4.21 161.96
C ARG A 616 75.14 2.79 162.47
N LEU A 617 75.42 1.85 161.56
CA LEU A 617 75.78 0.47 161.91
C LEU A 617 77.08 0.38 162.75
N SER A 618 78.06 1.25 162.48
CA SER A 618 79.32 1.33 163.24
C SER A 618 79.11 1.67 164.74
N ARG A 619 78.07 2.45 165.07
CA ARG A 619 77.79 2.87 166.45
C ARG A 619 77.15 1.74 167.27
N GLN A 620 76.20 1.01 166.69
CA GLN A 620 75.50 -0.09 167.38
C GLN A 620 76.44 -1.25 167.77
N LEU A 621 77.45 -1.55 166.95
CA LEU A 621 78.41 -2.61 167.24
C LEU A 621 79.22 -2.35 168.54
N LYS A 622 79.60 -1.08 168.79
CA LYS A 622 80.37 -0.68 169.97
C LYS A 622 79.56 -0.76 171.26
N GLU A 623 78.24 -0.52 171.17
CA GLU A 623 77.37 -0.51 172.34
C GLU A 623 77.01 -1.93 172.83
N LEU A 624 76.91 -2.91 171.91
CA LEU A 624 76.77 -4.32 172.25
C LEU A 624 78.02 -4.89 172.95
N GLN A 625 79.23 -4.49 172.52
CA GLN A 625 80.47 -4.89 173.18
C GLN A 625 80.55 -4.40 174.63
N ARG A 626 80.05 -3.19 174.92
CA ARG A 626 80.02 -2.64 176.27
C ARG A 626 79.11 -3.45 177.20
N ARG A 627 77.89 -3.77 176.76
CA ARG A 627 76.92 -4.58 177.55
C ARG A 627 77.42 -6.00 177.82
N HIS A 628 78.22 -6.60 176.93
CA HIS A 628 78.81 -7.93 177.16
C HIS A 628 79.88 -7.92 178.27
N ASN A 629 80.63 -6.83 178.42
CA ASN A 629 81.64 -6.71 179.48
C ASN A 629 80.99 -6.45 180.86
N GLU A 630 79.95 -5.63 180.91
CA GLU A 630 79.20 -5.34 182.14
C GLU A 630 78.50 -6.61 182.70
N PHE A 631 78.07 -7.55 181.84
CA PHE A 631 77.51 -8.84 182.25
C PHE A 631 78.52 -9.84 182.86
N ARG A 632 79.84 -9.66 182.65
CA ARG A 632 80.86 -10.57 183.24
C ARG A 632 81.19 -10.26 184.71
N GLN A 633 80.75 -9.12 185.25
CA GLN A 633 81.12 -8.66 186.59
C GLN A 633 80.05 -8.93 187.68
N LEU A 634 78.98 -9.68 187.37
CA LEU A 634 77.86 -9.95 188.29
C LEU A 634 77.54 -11.45 188.47
N LEU A 635 78.51 -12.34 188.19
CA LEU A 635 78.39 -13.80 188.42
C LEU A 635 79.62 -14.40 189.16
N LEU A 636 80.28 -13.57 189.97
CA LEU A 636 81.01 -13.92 191.19
C LEU A 636 80.56 -12.97 192.30
#